data_AF-A0A924RFK7-F1
#
_entry.id   AF-A0A924RFK7-F1
#
_cell.length_a   1.000
_cell.length_b   1.000
_cell.length_c   1.000
_cell.angle_alpha   90.00
_cell.angle_beta   90.00
_cell.angle_gamma   90.00
#
_symmetry.space_group_name_H-M   'P 1'
#
loop_
_entity.id
_entity.type
_entity.pdbx_description
1 polymer ?
#
loop_
_entity_poly.entity_id
_entity_poly.type
_entity_poly.pdbx_seq_one_letter_code
_entity_poly.pdbx_strand_id
1 'polypeptide(L)'
;MSNLIVGSGQTSNGIVVSNGDFLTVASGGVANFTVLNSGGTELVNAGGVANATTVNGGGVAYVLSGGIANDTTVNSGGTETINSGGVASSTTVNSSGNANVLSGGTASATQVNQGGTETINPGGTASGSIVHDGVVIVSGTFIGGVLTGALADIVVGGGGVASGTTISAGALAYIASGGTTSGLVILGGQQRLDGGNSFGSILGLGGSLLVGSASTASATQVNSGGEMFVSAGGAAIGITLSGGKFEFVGDAVISGGVSFAAGTDGIFDFDGSVMPTVVLSGFDLGDTIVLDTVLHSNTDTVTTGIDTITLHAATGDFTLNVIGAQNLGPLIASDEGGGASVITVACFATGTRISTAAGSVAVQDLAVGTMVRSVFGGLVEVKWVGMRDTDCRNHPRPWDVWPVRVARGAFGPGRPFRDLNLSPDHSIYVDGVLVPVRYLLNGATIVQVETDRVAYWHVELPSHDVILAEGLPTESYLDTGNRHAFTNGGPTVMLHPDFAMRVWEAQACTQLIVTGPKLAAIRSWLLAEAKSNGYATSVQSDMHLCVDGQTIAPDVNGSAARFSVPHGARKVRLVTRAGIPAQLQPASNDHRRLGVAISAIRVDGVSISLEDPRLDAGWHRPETMWRWTNGAASLALPGMRELIVEQAMSSTYWLEPVAAYQVAI
;
A
#
# COMPACT_ATOMS: atom_id res chain seq x y z
N MET A 1 -48.87 -36.09 1.48
CA MET A 1 -49.42 -35.21 0.44
C MET A 1 -50.82 -34.72 0.79
N SER A 2 -50.93 -33.84 1.78
CA SER A 2 -52.04 -32.89 1.92
C SER A 2 -51.71 -31.58 1.21
N ASN A 3 -52.72 -30.81 0.80
CA ASN A 3 -52.56 -29.44 0.30
C ASN A 3 -53.35 -28.50 1.22
N LEU A 4 -52.65 -27.66 1.97
CA LEU A 4 -53.23 -26.59 2.78
C LEU A 4 -53.33 -25.32 1.94
N ILE A 5 -54.42 -24.57 2.06
CA ILE A 5 -54.63 -23.32 1.31
C ILE A 5 -54.81 -22.17 2.29
N VAL A 6 -54.04 -21.10 2.12
CA VAL A 6 -54.33 -19.79 2.73
C VAL A 6 -55.10 -18.98 1.69
N GLY A 7 -56.41 -18.85 1.91
CA GLY A 7 -57.35 -18.21 0.99
C GLY A 7 -57.38 -16.68 1.09
N SER A 8 -58.18 -16.06 0.22
CA SER A 8 -58.36 -14.60 0.21
C SER A 8 -58.91 -14.09 1.55
N GLY A 9 -58.27 -13.07 2.12
CA GLY A 9 -58.61 -12.50 3.42
C GLY A 9 -58.19 -13.34 4.63
N GLN A 10 -57.52 -14.47 4.42
CA GLN A 10 -56.99 -15.33 5.49
C GLN A 10 -55.56 -14.93 5.83
N THR A 11 -55.26 -14.77 7.12
CA THR A 11 -53.89 -14.73 7.65
C THR A 11 -53.66 -15.97 8.50
N SER A 12 -52.64 -16.76 8.17
CA SER A 12 -52.25 -17.96 8.91
C SER A 12 -50.83 -17.79 9.46
N ASN A 13 -50.57 -18.30 10.66
CA ASN A 13 -49.28 -18.15 11.34
C ASN A 13 -48.72 -19.53 11.75
N GLY A 14 -47.43 -19.77 11.57
CA GLY A 14 -46.74 -20.96 12.10
C GLY A 14 -47.11 -22.27 11.41
N ILE A 15 -47.46 -22.25 10.12
CA ILE A 15 -47.76 -23.47 9.36
C ILE A 15 -46.47 -24.29 9.20
N VAL A 16 -46.51 -25.57 9.54
CA VAL A 16 -45.40 -26.51 9.27
C VAL A 16 -45.76 -27.42 8.10
N VAL A 17 -44.91 -27.49 7.09
CA VAL A 17 -45.08 -28.31 5.87
C VAL A 17 -43.92 -29.29 5.75
N SER A 18 -44.19 -30.57 5.44
CA SER A 18 -43.19 -31.65 5.44
C SER A 18 -43.68 -32.85 4.61
N ASN A 19 -42.83 -33.86 4.36
CA ASN A 19 -43.25 -35.20 3.90
C ASN A 19 -44.08 -35.24 2.58
N GLY A 20 -43.81 -34.35 1.64
CA GLY A 20 -44.54 -34.24 0.37
C GLY A 20 -45.84 -33.43 0.46
N ASP A 21 -46.07 -32.72 1.57
CA ASP A 21 -47.22 -31.83 1.71
C ASP A 21 -46.95 -30.46 1.07
N PHE A 22 -48.04 -29.78 0.69
CA PHE A 22 -48.03 -28.49 0.03
C PHE A 22 -48.78 -27.45 0.85
N LEU A 23 -48.26 -26.22 0.84
CA LEU A 23 -48.97 -25.02 1.23
C LEU A 23 -49.16 -24.13 0.00
N THR A 24 -50.40 -23.77 -0.30
CA THR A 24 -50.76 -22.83 -1.35
C THR A 24 -51.16 -21.51 -0.71
N VAL A 25 -50.39 -20.45 -0.91
CA VAL A 25 -50.78 -19.08 -0.55
C VAL A 25 -51.47 -18.46 -1.77
N ALA A 26 -52.79 -18.31 -1.69
CA ALA A 26 -53.62 -17.84 -2.78
C ALA A 26 -53.78 -16.30 -2.78
N SER A 27 -54.43 -15.76 -3.81
CA SER A 27 -54.61 -14.31 -3.98
C SER A 27 -55.33 -13.66 -2.79
N GLY A 28 -54.69 -12.68 -2.16
CA GLY A 28 -55.17 -12.02 -0.94
C GLY A 28 -55.01 -12.84 0.35
N GLY A 29 -54.31 -13.98 0.30
CA GLY A 29 -53.92 -14.76 1.46
C GLY A 29 -52.52 -14.39 1.97
N VAL A 30 -52.34 -14.47 3.28
CA VAL A 30 -51.06 -14.13 3.96
C VAL A 30 -50.62 -15.30 4.86
N ALA A 31 -49.46 -15.88 4.57
CA ALA A 31 -48.81 -16.87 5.42
C ALA A 31 -47.64 -16.22 6.16
N ASN A 32 -47.62 -16.30 7.49
CA ASN A 32 -46.53 -15.80 8.32
C ASN A 32 -45.83 -16.96 9.04
N PHE A 33 -44.50 -16.91 9.12
CA PHE A 33 -43.70 -17.88 9.86
C PHE A 33 -43.96 -19.34 9.42
N THR A 34 -44.17 -19.56 8.11
CA THR A 34 -44.23 -20.91 7.55
C THR A 34 -42.90 -21.62 7.79
N VAL A 35 -42.90 -22.90 8.15
CA VAL A 35 -41.69 -23.73 8.27
C VAL A 35 -41.78 -24.90 7.29
N LEU A 36 -40.88 -24.92 6.31
CA LEU A 36 -40.76 -25.98 5.31
C LEU A 36 -39.62 -26.91 5.70
N ASN A 37 -39.93 -28.15 6.07
CA ASN A 37 -38.91 -29.19 6.28
C ASN A 37 -38.85 -30.13 5.08
N SER A 38 -37.99 -31.14 5.14
CA SER A 38 -37.79 -32.16 4.09
C SER A 38 -39.10 -32.61 3.41
N GLY A 39 -39.19 -32.36 2.10
CA GLY A 39 -40.33 -32.68 1.25
C GLY A 39 -41.52 -31.72 1.36
N GLY A 40 -41.50 -30.70 2.22
CA GLY A 40 -42.53 -29.67 2.31
C GLY A 40 -42.36 -28.59 1.25
N THR A 41 -43.45 -28.19 0.60
CA THR A 41 -43.43 -27.18 -0.48
C THR A 41 -44.38 -26.01 -0.17
N GLU A 42 -43.93 -24.77 -0.36
CA GLU A 42 -44.80 -23.57 -0.39
C GLU A 42 -44.94 -23.05 -1.82
N LEU A 43 -46.16 -22.67 -2.21
CA LEU A 43 -46.52 -22.10 -3.50
C LEU A 43 -47.18 -20.73 -3.27
N VAL A 44 -46.42 -19.65 -3.49
CA VAL A 44 -46.92 -18.28 -3.34
C VAL A 44 -47.44 -17.79 -4.69
N ASN A 45 -48.76 -17.81 -4.88
CA ASN A 45 -49.42 -17.43 -6.14
C ASN A 45 -49.61 -15.91 -6.29
N ALA A 46 -50.09 -15.49 -7.46
CA ALA A 46 -50.45 -14.11 -7.77
C ALA A 46 -51.30 -13.41 -6.69
N GLY A 47 -50.73 -12.38 -6.05
CA GLY A 47 -51.36 -11.62 -4.97
C GLY A 47 -51.39 -12.33 -3.60
N GLY A 48 -50.75 -13.49 -3.46
CA GLY A 48 -50.44 -14.12 -2.19
C GLY A 48 -49.14 -13.59 -1.60
N VAL A 49 -49.05 -13.56 -0.26
CA VAL A 49 -47.87 -13.06 0.46
C VAL A 49 -47.39 -14.07 1.50
N ALA A 50 -46.11 -14.45 1.42
CA ALA A 50 -45.43 -15.20 2.47
C ALA A 50 -44.46 -14.27 3.22
N ASN A 51 -44.49 -14.27 4.55
CA ASN A 51 -43.61 -13.47 5.40
C ASN A 51 -42.86 -14.37 6.38
N ALA A 52 -41.54 -14.20 6.50
CA ALA A 52 -40.67 -14.93 7.40
C ALA A 52 -40.77 -16.46 7.26
N THR A 53 -40.94 -16.96 6.03
CA THR A 53 -40.87 -18.41 5.75
C THR A 53 -39.47 -18.93 6.07
N THR A 54 -39.38 -19.99 6.87
CA THR A 54 -38.13 -20.73 7.14
C THR A 54 -38.08 -21.99 6.28
N VAL A 55 -37.09 -22.07 5.39
CA VAL A 55 -36.87 -23.19 4.48
C VAL A 55 -35.70 -24.03 4.98
N ASN A 56 -35.98 -25.19 5.56
CA ASN A 56 -34.99 -26.13 6.08
C ASN A 56 -34.61 -27.19 5.03
N GLY A 57 -33.63 -28.04 5.36
CA GLY A 57 -33.13 -29.11 4.49
C GLY A 57 -34.22 -29.93 3.79
N GLY A 58 -34.23 -29.89 2.46
CA GLY A 58 -35.19 -30.58 1.60
C GLY A 58 -36.56 -29.93 1.49
N GLY A 59 -36.79 -28.77 2.12
CA GLY A 59 -37.98 -27.93 1.91
C GLY A 59 -37.78 -26.97 0.73
N VAL A 60 -38.87 -26.60 0.05
CA VAL A 60 -38.82 -25.71 -1.13
C VAL A 60 -39.92 -24.65 -1.12
N ALA A 61 -39.55 -23.37 -1.23
CA ALA A 61 -40.47 -22.27 -1.44
C ALA A 61 -40.45 -21.83 -2.91
N TYR A 62 -41.61 -21.78 -3.57
CA TYR A 62 -41.79 -21.24 -4.91
C TYR A 62 -42.55 -19.92 -4.87
N VAL A 63 -41.88 -18.84 -5.22
CA VAL A 63 -42.51 -17.54 -5.45
C VAL A 63 -42.92 -17.48 -6.92
N LEU A 64 -44.22 -17.56 -7.19
CA LEU A 64 -44.78 -17.63 -8.55
C LEU A 64 -45.14 -16.22 -9.06
N SER A 65 -45.61 -16.13 -10.31
CA SER A 65 -45.90 -14.86 -10.95
C SER A 65 -46.90 -14.01 -10.15
N GLY A 66 -46.50 -12.80 -9.76
CA GLY A 66 -47.26 -11.89 -8.91
C GLY A 66 -47.34 -12.28 -7.43
N GLY A 67 -46.65 -13.35 -7.01
CA GLY A 67 -46.47 -13.73 -5.60
C GLY A 67 -45.34 -12.95 -4.95
N ILE A 68 -45.43 -12.73 -3.64
CA ILE A 68 -44.45 -11.96 -2.86
C ILE A 68 -43.97 -12.80 -1.68
N ALA A 69 -42.66 -12.95 -1.54
CA ALA A 69 -42.01 -13.48 -0.34
C ALA A 69 -41.17 -12.39 0.34
N ASN A 70 -41.31 -12.26 1.66
CA ASN A 70 -40.57 -11.29 2.47
C ASN A 70 -39.85 -12.02 3.61
N ASP A 71 -38.61 -11.65 3.88
CA ASP A 71 -37.81 -12.14 5.01
C ASP A 71 -37.63 -13.68 5.04
N THR A 72 -37.67 -14.34 3.88
CA THR A 72 -37.46 -15.80 3.78
C THR A 72 -36.09 -16.18 4.34
N THR A 73 -36.03 -17.12 5.28
CA THR A 73 -34.77 -17.66 5.78
C THR A 73 -34.51 -19.04 5.17
N VAL A 74 -33.49 -19.15 4.32
CA VAL A 74 -33.11 -20.40 3.64
C VAL A 74 -31.91 -21.03 4.36
N ASN A 75 -32.15 -22.15 5.04
CA ASN A 75 -31.15 -22.89 5.81
C ASN A 75 -30.51 -24.02 4.99
N SER A 76 -29.51 -24.68 5.56
CA SER A 76 -28.77 -25.80 4.95
C SER A 76 -29.66 -26.82 4.25
N GLY A 77 -29.50 -26.93 2.93
CA GLY A 77 -30.23 -27.85 2.05
C GLY A 77 -31.67 -27.41 1.70
N GLY A 78 -32.12 -26.24 2.15
CA GLY A 78 -33.38 -25.63 1.74
C GLY A 78 -33.24 -24.83 0.45
N THR A 79 -34.35 -24.62 -0.27
CA THR A 79 -34.35 -23.87 -1.53
C THR A 79 -35.50 -22.87 -1.62
N GLU A 80 -35.20 -21.60 -1.93
CA GLU A 80 -36.18 -20.64 -2.45
C GLU A 80 -36.02 -20.52 -3.97
N THR A 81 -37.13 -20.46 -4.71
CA THR A 81 -37.13 -20.31 -6.18
C THR A 81 -38.10 -19.21 -6.60
N ILE A 82 -37.54 -18.11 -7.09
CA ILE A 82 -38.27 -16.93 -7.57
C ILE A 82 -38.50 -17.09 -9.07
N ASN A 83 -39.75 -17.36 -9.45
CA ASN A 83 -40.15 -17.58 -10.85
C ASN A 83 -40.44 -16.26 -11.57
N SER A 84 -40.73 -16.35 -12.87
CA SER A 84 -41.07 -15.19 -13.71
C SER A 84 -42.22 -14.36 -13.13
N GLY A 85 -41.96 -13.10 -12.81
CA GLY A 85 -42.89 -12.15 -12.19
C GLY A 85 -43.10 -12.34 -10.68
N GLY A 86 -42.41 -13.29 -10.04
CA GLY A 86 -42.35 -13.41 -8.58
C GLY A 86 -41.33 -12.44 -7.98
N VAL A 87 -41.57 -12.01 -6.74
CA VAL A 87 -40.71 -11.07 -6.02
C VAL A 87 -40.34 -11.61 -4.65
N ALA A 88 -39.04 -11.72 -4.37
CA ALA A 88 -38.50 -11.93 -3.03
C ALA A 88 -37.84 -10.65 -2.50
N SER A 89 -38.04 -10.37 -1.21
CA SER A 89 -37.35 -9.28 -0.51
C SER A 89 -36.77 -9.74 0.83
N SER A 90 -35.58 -9.25 1.17
CA SER A 90 -34.88 -9.53 2.44
C SER A 90 -34.58 -11.02 2.69
N THR A 91 -34.55 -11.86 1.66
CA THR A 91 -34.19 -13.29 1.80
C THR A 91 -32.82 -13.43 2.46
N THR A 92 -32.74 -14.23 3.53
CA THR A 92 -31.49 -14.57 4.22
C THR A 92 -31.09 -15.99 3.86
N VAL A 93 -29.98 -16.15 3.15
CA VAL A 93 -29.44 -17.44 2.70
C VAL A 93 -28.27 -17.84 3.58
N ASN A 94 -28.46 -18.87 4.41
CA ASN A 94 -27.46 -19.39 5.33
C ASN A 94 -26.61 -20.50 4.68
N SER A 95 -25.59 -20.99 5.40
CA SER A 95 -24.69 -22.05 4.94
C SER A 95 -25.44 -23.23 4.30
N SER A 96 -25.04 -23.58 3.07
CA SER A 96 -25.64 -24.63 2.21
C SER A 96 -27.13 -24.42 1.86
N GLY A 97 -27.71 -23.27 2.16
CA GLY A 97 -29.01 -22.83 1.64
C GLY A 97 -28.88 -22.21 0.24
N ASN A 98 -29.96 -22.24 -0.54
CA ASN A 98 -29.92 -21.80 -1.93
C ASN A 98 -31.14 -20.96 -2.34
N ALA A 99 -30.91 -19.77 -2.91
CA ALA A 99 -31.94 -18.94 -3.51
C ALA A 99 -31.75 -18.88 -5.03
N ASN A 100 -32.75 -19.29 -5.81
CA ASN A 100 -32.71 -19.28 -7.28
C ASN A 100 -33.61 -18.16 -7.84
N VAL A 101 -33.00 -17.13 -8.42
CA VAL A 101 -33.73 -16.14 -9.22
C VAL A 101 -33.79 -16.64 -10.66
N LEU A 102 -34.98 -17.00 -11.13
CA LEU A 102 -35.20 -17.49 -12.50
C LEU A 102 -35.48 -16.33 -13.47
N SER A 103 -35.60 -16.64 -14.76
CA SER A 103 -35.89 -15.66 -15.81
C SER A 103 -37.16 -14.85 -15.51
N GLY A 104 -37.03 -13.53 -15.42
CA GLY A 104 -38.10 -12.60 -15.06
C GLY A 104 -38.48 -12.57 -13.57
N GLY A 105 -37.81 -13.34 -12.70
CA GLY A 105 -37.93 -13.23 -11.26
C GLY A 105 -37.07 -12.09 -10.70
N THR A 106 -37.50 -11.53 -9.57
CA THR A 106 -36.81 -10.42 -8.90
C THR A 106 -36.50 -10.76 -7.44
N ALA A 107 -35.22 -10.66 -7.06
CA ALA A 107 -34.79 -10.64 -5.67
C ALA A 107 -34.30 -9.22 -5.27
N SER A 108 -34.48 -8.88 -4.01
CA SER A 108 -34.07 -7.58 -3.47
C SER A 108 -33.57 -7.70 -2.03
N ALA A 109 -32.46 -7.02 -1.72
CA ALA A 109 -31.83 -7.03 -0.40
C ALA A 109 -31.53 -8.45 0.15
N THR A 110 -31.19 -9.41 -0.72
CA THR A 110 -30.79 -10.76 -0.30
C THR A 110 -29.54 -10.70 0.57
N GLN A 111 -29.57 -11.27 1.77
CA GLN A 111 -28.40 -11.45 2.62
C GLN A 111 -27.85 -12.85 2.40
N VAL A 112 -26.68 -12.95 1.77
CA VAL A 112 -26.02 -14.24 1.48
C VAL A 112 -24.88 -14.44 2.48
N ASN A 113 -25.16 -15.21 3.53
CA ASN A 113 -24.23 -15.47 4.63
C ASN A 113 -23.22 -16.57 4.28
N GLN A 114 -22.28 -16.83 5.20
CA GLN A 114 -21.17 -17.75 5.00
C GLN A 114 -21.60 -19.12 4.45
N GLY A 115 -21.11 -19.45 3.25
CA GLY A 115 -21.42 -20.69 2.54
C GLY A 115 -22.86 -20.82 2.01
N GLY A 116 -23.67 -19.77 2.04
CA GLY A 116 -24.95 -19.67 1.33
C GLY A 116 -24.76 -19.32 -0.14
N THR A 117 -25.78 -19.53 -0.97
CA THR A 117 -25.69 -19.24 -2.42
C THR A 117 -26.96 -18.59 -2.99
N GLU A 118 -26.79 -17.45 -3.66
CA GLU A 118 -27.80 -16.84 -4.54
C GLU A 118 -27.42 -17.10 -6.01
N THR A 119 -28.31 -17.76 -6.77
CA THR A 119 -28.11 -18.07 -8.20
C THR A 119 -29.06 -17.22 -9.05
N ILE A 120 -28.50 -16.29 -9.83
CA ILE A 120 -29.23 -15.42 -10.74
C ILE A 120 -29.12 -15.99 -12.15
N ASN A 121 -30.18 -16.63 -12.61
CA ASN A 121 -30.25 -17.27 -13.93
C ASN A 121 -30.45 -16.23 -15.04
N PRO A 122 -30.22 -16.57 -16.32
CA PRO A 122 -30.44 -15.65 -17.44
C PRO A 122 -31.83 -15.01 -17.44
N GLY A 123 -31.86 -13.67 -17.47
CA GLY A 123 -33.07 -12.86 -17.39
C GLY A 123 -33.66 -12.68 -15.97
N GLY A 124 -33.10 -13.30 -14.94
CA GLY A 124 -33.40 -12.98 -13.54
C GLY A 124 -32.68 -11.71 -13.09
N THR A 125 -33.20 -11.03 -12.06
CA THR A 125 -32.59 -9.83 -11.49
C THR A 125 -32.50 -9.92 -9.96
N ALA A 126 -31.31 -9.70 -9.39
CA ALA A 126 -31.16 -9.40 -7.96
C ALA A 126 -30.59 -7.99 -7.77
N SER A 127 -31.03 -7.30 -6.72
CA SER A 127 -30.64 -5.91 -6.45
C SER A 127 -30.41 -5.66 -4.96
N GLY A 128 -29.31 -4.96 -4.64
CA GLY A 128 -28.95 -4.60 -3.27
C GLY A 128 -28.58 -5.79 -2.37
N SER A 129 -28.21 -6.96 -2.93
CA SER A 129 -27.80 -8.11 -2.10
C SER A 129 -26.52 -7.79 -1.33
N ILE A 130 -26.48 -8.22 -0.07
CA ILE A 130 -25.32 -8.13 0.81
C ILE A 130 -24.71 -9.53 0.92
N VAL A 131 -23.48 -9.69 0.47
CA VAL A 131 -22.75 -10.95 0.48
C VAL A 131 -21.75 -10.91 1.64
N HIS A 132 -21.92 -11.82 2.60
CA HIS A 132 -21.09 -11.92 3.81
C HIS A 132 -20.49 -13.32 3.93
N ASP A 133 -19.29 -13.51 3.38
CA ASP A 133 -18.63 -14.81 3.17
C ASP A 133 -19.45 -15.86 2.36
N GLY A 134 -20.48 -15.41 1.65
CA GLY A 134 -21.34 -16.21 0.77
C GLY A 134 -20.99 -16.09 -0.71
N VAL A 135 -21.77 -16.73 -1.60
CA VAL A 135 -21.52 -16.74 -3.05
C VAL A 135 -22.74 -16.27 -3.83
N VAL A 136 -22.55 -15.38 -4.82
CA VAL A 136 -23.57 -15.08 -5.85
C VAL A 136 -23.09 -15.55 -7.22
N ILE A 137 -23.90 -16.37 -7.89
CA ILE A 137 -23.64 -16.84 -9.25
C ILE A 137 -24.50 -16.02 -10.21
N VAL A 138 -23.88 -15.21 -11.07
CA VAL A 138 -24.55 -14.22 -11.93
C VAL A 138 -24.49 -14.65 -13.39
N SER A 139 -25.60 -15.15 -13.91
CA SER A 139 -25.88 -15.33 -15.35
C SER A 139 -27.03 -14.46 -15.86
N GLY A 140 -27.73 -13.77 -14.95
CA GLY A 140 -28.67 -12.68 -15.23
C GLY A 140 -28.10 -11.32 -14.81
N THR A 141 -28.91 -10.50 -14.15
CA THR A 141 -28.55 -9.13 -13.75
C THR A 141 -28.37 -9.01 -12.24
N PHE A 142 -27.24 -8.45 -11.80
CA PHE A 142 -26.93 -8.11 -10.40
C PHE A 142 -26.66 -6.61 -10.28
N ILE A 143 -27.33 -5.92 -9.35
CA ILE A 143 -27.28 -4.44 -9.26
C ILE A 143 -27.02 -3.99 -7.82
N GLY A 144 -26.00 -3.16 -7.61
CA GLY A 144 -25.80 -2.44 -6.34
C GLY A 144 -25.48 -3.34 -5.14
N GLY A 145 -24.86 -4.50 -5.38
CA GLY A 145 -24.49 -5.42 -4.30
C GLY A 145 -23.32 -4.91 -3.45
N VAL A 146 -23.15 -5.50 -2.27
CA VAL A 146 -22.01 -5.23 -1.38
C VAL A 146 -21.41 -6.56 -0.92
N LEU A 147 -20.13 -6.79 -1.22
CA LEU A 147 -19.38 -7.96 -0.76
C LEU A 147 -18.54 -7.59 0.47
N THR A 148 -18.58 -8.44 1.50
CA THR A 148 -17.87 -8.25 2.76
C THR A 148 -17.35 -9.59 3.30
N GLY A 149 -16.14 -9.60 3.86
CA GLY A 149 -15.51 -10.83 4.33
C GLY A 149 -14.62 -11.48 3.27
N ALA A 150 -13.72 -12.35 3.73
CA ALA A 150 -12.63 -12.92 2.93
C ALA A 150 -13.05 -14.10 2.03
N LEU A 151 -14.31 -14.53 2.11
CA LEU A 151 -14.89 -15.60 1.29
C LEU A 151 -16.14 -15.11 0.52
N ALA A 152 -16.37 -13.79 0.46
CA ALA A 152 -17.51 -13.22 -0.26
C ALA A 152 -17.19 -13.13 -1.75
N ASP A 153 -17.85 -13.99 -2.52
CA ASP A 153 -17.59 -14.16 -3.95
C ASP A 153 -18.81 -13.74 -4.79
N ILE A 154 -18.56 -13.04 -5.90
CA ILE A 154 -19.46 -13.05 -7.05
C ILE A 154 -18.80 -13.69 -8.27
N VAL A 155 -19.52 -14.58 -8.94
CA VAL A 155 -19.08 -15.28 -10.15
C VAL A 155 -19.96 -14.84 -11.32
N VAL A 156 -19.46 -13.94 -12.16
CA VAL A 156 -20.18 -13.42 -13.33
C VAL A 156 -19.87 -14.28 -14.55
N GLY A 157 -20.82 -15.12 -14.95
CA GLY A 157 -20.73 -16.04 -16.08
C GLY A 157 -21.13 -15.40 -17.42
N GLY A 158 -21.06 -16.18 -18.49
CA GLY A 158 -21.39 -15.74 -19.86
C GLY A 158 -22.81 -15.18 -19.97
N GLY A 159 -22.92 -13.91 -20.40
CA GLY A 159 -24.20 -13.19 -20.48
C GLY A 159 -24.66 -12.56 -19.16
N GLY A 160 -23.99 -12.85 -18.04
CA GLY A 160 -24.23 -12.22 -16.75
C GLY A 160 -23.70 -10.79 -16.70
N VAL A 161 -24.41 -9.92 -15.98
CA VAL A 161 -24.05 -8.51 -15.79
C VAL A 161 -24.12 -8.16 -14.30
N ALA A 162 -23.01 -7.67 -13.73
CA ALA A 162 -22.99 -7.10 -12.39
C ALA A 162 -22.63 -5.60 -12.43
N SER A 163 -23.45 -4.74 -11.83
CA SER A 163 -23.25 -3.28 -11.86
C SER A 163 -23.31 -2.62 -10.49
N GLY A 164 -22.60 -1.51 -10.31
CA GLY A 164 -22.62 -0.69 -9.09
C GLY A 164 -22.22 -1.44 -7.82
N THR A 165 -21.50 -2.56 -7.94
CA THR A 165 -21.21 -3.45 -6.82
C THR A 165 -19.96 -2.98 -6.08
N THR A 166 -20.04 -2.93 -4.74
CA THR A 166 -18.91 -2.60 -3.87
C THR A 166 -18.22 -3.88 -3.38
N ILE A 167 -16.91 -3.98 -3.57
CA ILE A 167 -16.08 -5.13 -3.18
C ILE A 167 -15.16 -4.68 -2.05
N SER A 168 -15.40 -5.15 -0.83
CA SER A 168 -14.63 -4.79 0.36
C SER A 168 -13.39 -5.66 0.56
N ALA A 169 -12.55 -5.31 1.54
CA ALA A 169 -11.35 -6.04 1.93
C ALA A 169 -11.54 -7.57 2.00
N GLY A 170 -10.75 -8.29 1.20
CA GLY A 170 -10.74 -9.76 1.13
C GLY A 170 -11.78 -10.39 0.20
N ALA A 171 -12.78 -9.65 -0.28
CA ALA A 171 -13.81 -10.19 -1.17
C ALA A 171 -13.35 -10.28 -2.64
N LEU A 172 -13.97 -11.15 -3.43
CA LEU A 172 -13.62 -11.41 -4.82
C LEU A 172 -14.81 -11.25 -5.79
N ALA A 173 -14.60 -10.54 -6.90
CA ALA A 173 -15.43 -10.70 -8.09
C ALA A 173 -14.65 -11.43 -9.18
N TYR A 174 -15.10 -12.64 -9.54
CA TYR A 174 -14.57 -13.42 -10.64
C TYR A 174 -15.49 -13.27 -11.88
N ILE A 175 -14.96 -12.72 -12.96
CA ILE A 175 -15.71 -12.47 -14.20
C ILE A 175 -15.16 -13.42 -15.26
N ALA A 176 -15.95 -14.44 -15.59
CA ALA A 176 -15.62 -15.45 -16.58
C ALA A 176 -15.87 -14.95 -18.02
N SER A 177 -15.52 -15.79 -18.99
CA SER A 177 -15.76 -15.54 -20.41
C SER A 177 -17.20 -15.12 -20.72
N GLY A 178 -17.34 -13.94 -21.33
CA GLY A 178 -18.63 -13.35 -21.69
C GLY A 178 -19.41 -12.72 -20.53
N GLY A 179 -18.89 -12.72 -19.31
CA GLY A 179 -19.43 -11.94 -18.19
C GLY A 179 -19.05 -10.46 -18.33
N THR A 180 -19.91 -9.57 -17.83
CA THR A 180 -19.69 -8.11 -17.91
C THR A 180 -19.89 -7.45 -16.56
N THR A 181 -19.06 -6.45 -16.26
CA THR A 181 -19.17 -5.62 -15.05
C THR A 181 -19.16 -4.14 -15.38
N SER A 182 -19.86 -3.32 -14.58
CA SER A 182 -19.93 -1.87 -14.82
C SER A 182 -20.02 -1.07 -13.51
N GLY A 183 -19.13 -0.07 -13.35
CA GLY A 183 -19.16 0.84 -12.20
C GLY A 183 -18.89 0.14 -10.87
N LEU A 184 -17.95 -0.81 -10.82
CA LEU A 184 -17.59 -1.48 -9.56
C LEU A 184 -16.72 -0.56 -8.70
N VAL A 185 -16.84 -0.67 -7.38
CA VAL A 185 -16.02 0.07 -6.42
C VAL A 185 -15.26 -0.93 -5.55
N ILE A 186 -13.94 -0.94 -5.64
CA ILE A 186 -13.07 -2.00 -5.14
C ILE A 186 -12.16 -1.41 -4.05
N LEU A 187 -12.43 -1.76 -2.80
CA LEU A 187 -11.82 -1.16 -1.60
C LEU A 187 -11.20 -2.27 -0.73
N GLY A 188 -9.97 -2.65 -1.07
CA GLY A 188 -9.23 -3.75 -0.42
C GLY A 188 -9.59 -5.16 -0.93
N GLY A 189 -10.63 -5.29 -1.75
CA GLY A 189 -11.01 -6.54 -2.41
C GLY A 189 -10.36 -6.70 -3.78
N GLN A 190 -10.72 -7.77 -4.50
CA GLN A 190 -10.16 -8.08 -5.81
C GLN A 190 -11.26 -8.25 -6.87
N GLN A 191 -11.03 -7.71 -8.06
CA GLN A 191 -11.71 -8.09 -9.28
C GLN A 191 -10.75 -8.89 -10.17
N ARG A 192 -11.20 -10.02 -10.73
CA ARG A 192 -10.44 -10.85 -11.66
C ARG A 192 -11.25 -11.11 -12.93
N LEU A 193 -10.69 -10.76 -14.08
CA LEU A 193 -11.30 -11.00 -15.39
C LEU A 193 -10.54 -12.15 -16.09
N ASP A 194 -11.24 -13.23 -16.44
CA ASP A 194 -10.70 -14.35 -17.24
C ASP A 194 -11.61 -14.61 -18.45
N GLY A 195 -11.39 -13.83 -19.52
CA GLY A 195 -12.24 -13.72 -20.71
C GLY A 195 -13.41 -12.73 -20.55
N GLY A 196 -13.45 -12.01 -19.44
CA GLY A 196 -14.55 -11.13 -19.04
C GLY A 196 -14.34 -9.65 -19.37
N ASN A 197 -15.40 -8.85 -19.29
CA ASN A 197 -15.35 -7.41 -19.54
C ASN A 197 -15.64 -6.58 -18.29
N SER A 198 -14.97 -5.43 -18.18
CA SER A 198 -15.24 -4.42 -17.16
C SER A 198 -15.18 -3.00 -17.70
N PHE A 199 -16.10 -2.15 -17.23
CA PHE A 199 -16.23 -0.76 -17.61
C PHE A 199 -16.40 0.13 -16.36
N GLY A 200 -15.58 1.16 -16.19
CA GLY A 200 -15.78 2.14 -15.12
C GLY A 200 -15.49 1.64 -13.71
N SER A 201 -14.65 0.60 -13.54
CA SER A 201 -14.23 0.17 -12.19
C SER A 201 -13.38 1.25 -11.51
N ILE A 202 -13.58 1.41 -10.20
CA ILE A 202 -12.88 2.35 -9.33
C ILE A 202 -12.13 1.55 -8.27
N LEU A 203 -10.81 1.68 -8.23
CA LEU A 203 -9.90 0.98 -7.33
C LEU A 203 -9.36 1.95 -6.28
N GLY A 204 -9.16 1.48 -5.04
CA GLY A 204 -8.51 2.25 -3.97
C GLY A 204 -8.39 1.44 -2.68
N LEU A 205 -7.70 1.97 -1.66
CA LEU A 205 -7.63 1.37 -0.31
C LEU A 205 -7.20 -0.12 -0.30
N GLY A 206 -6.26 -0.52 -1.16
CA GLY A 206 -5.81 -1.91 -1.35
C GLY A 206 -6.60 -2.71 -2.40
N GLY A 207 -7.56 -2.09 -3.09
CA GLY A 207 -8.39 -2.75 -4.09
C GLY A 207 -7.65 -3.06 -5.38
N SER A 208 -7.81 -4.28 -5.89
CA SER A 208 -7.06 -4.76 -7.07
C SER A 208 -7.96 -5.19 -8.24
N LEU A 209 -7.48 -4.97 -9.47
CA LEU A 209 -8.07 -5.48 -10.71
C LEU A 209 -7.02 -6.28 -11.49
N LEU A 210 -7.26 -7.58 -11.65
CA LEU A 210 -6.47 -8.47 -12.50
C LEU A 210 -7.19 -8.70 -13.84
N VAL A 211 -6.56 -8.32 -14.95
CA VAL A 211 -7.07 -8.49 -16.31
C VAL A 211 -6.30 -9.61 -17.00
N GLY A 212 -6.90 -10.80 -17.07
CA GLY A 212 -6.35 -11.97 -17.74
C GLY A 212 -6.49 -11.93 -19.27
N SER A 213 -5.93 -12.94 -19.94
CA SER A 213 -6.02 -13.11 -21.40
C SER A 213 -7.47 -13.07 -21.92
N ALA A 214 -7.68 -12.43 -23.07
CA ALA A 214 -8.99 -12.21 -23.70
C ALA A 214 -10.01 -11.42 -22.85
N SER A 215 -9.56 -10.77 -21.78
CA SER A 215 -10.38 -9.86 -20.97
C SER A 215 -10.15 -8.40 -21.38
N THR A 216 -11.16 -7.55 -21.19
CA THR A 216 -11.04 -6.11 -21.40
C THR A 216 -11.47 -5.33 -20.16
N ALA A 217 -10.60 -4.49 -19.62
CA ALA A 217 -10.94 -3.44 -18.67
C ALA A 217 -10.95 -2.08 -19.38
N SER A 218 -11.90 -1.22 -19.05
CA SER A 218 -12.07 0.08 -19.72
C SER A 218 -12.58 1.16 -18.77
N ALA A 219 -12.23 2.42 -19.05
CA ALA A 219 -12.59 3.57 -18.22
C ALA A 219 -12.26 3.39 -16.72
N THR A 220 -11.21 2.64 -16.40
CA THR A 220 -10.89 2.25 -15.02
C THR A 220 -10.12 3.38 -14.32
N GLN A 221 -10.57 3.74 -13.12
CA GLN A 221 -9.89 4.71 -12.25
C GLN A 221 -9.13 3.97 -11.16
N VAL A 222 -7.82 4.23 -11.06
CA VAL A 222 -6.94 3.68 -10.03
C VAL A 222 -6.56 4.78 -9.04
N ASN A 223 -7.28 4.88 -7.93
CA ASN A 223 -7.00 5.86 -6.87
C ASN A 223 -5.88 5.34 -5.95
N SER A 224 -5.44 6.20 -5.02
CA SER A 224 -4.38 5.86 -4.06
C SER A 224 -4.62 4.55 -3.30
N GLY A 225 -3.58 3.72 -3.28
CA GLY A 225 -3.60 2.35 -2.76
C GLY A 225 -4.38 1.34 -3.61
N GLY A 226 -4.94 1.73 -4.75
CA GLY A 226 -5.51 0.81 -5.73
C GLY A 226 -4.46 0.30 -6.71
N GLU A 227 -4.63 -0.92 -7.20
CA GLU A 227 -3.72 -1.56 -8.16
C GLU A 227 -4.49 -2.18 -9.33
N MET A 228 -3.99 -2.00 -10.55
CA MET A 228 -4.48 -2.67 -11.75
C MET A 228 -3.32 -3.42 -12.40
N PHE A 229 -3.50 -4.71 -12.72
CA PHE A 229 -2.53 -5.54 -13.43
C PHE A 229 -3.16 -6.14 -14.68
N VAL A 230 -2.48 -6.03 -15.83
CA VAL A 230 -2.92 -6.62 -17.10
C VAL A 230 -1.91 -7.64 -17.60
N SER A 231 -2.32 -8.90 -17.68
CA SER A 231 -1.47 -9.97 -18.21
C SER A 231 -1.36 -9.92 -19.73
N ALA A 232 -0.41 -10.68 -20.27
CA ALA A 232 -0.36 -11.07 -21.66
C ALA A 232 -1.75 -11.49 -22.20
N GLY A 233 -2.08 -11.04 -23.41
CA GLY A 233 -3.37 -11.19 -24.07
C GLY A 233 -4.57 -10.45 -23.45
N GLY A 234 -4.38 -9.68 -22.36
CA GLY A 234 -5.41 -8.81 -21.78
C GLY A 234 -5.43 -7.41 -22.42
N ALA A 235 -6.52 -6.67 -22.24
CA ALA A 235 -6.67 -5.32 -22.80
C ALA A 235 -7.12 -4.28 -21.74
N ALA A 236 -6.54 -3.08 -21.82
CA ALA A 236 -6.92 -1.91 -21.03
C ALA A 236 -7.21 -0.71 -21.93
N ILE A 237 -8.34 -0.03 -21.72
CA ILE A 237 -8.83 1.04 -22.61
C ILE A 237 -9.23 2.28 -21.82
N GLY A 238 -8.43 3.34 -21.90
CA GLY A 238 -8.70 4.62 -21.22
C GLY A 238 -8.60 4.48 -19.70
N ILE A 239 -7.39 4.58 -19.16
CA ILE A 239 -7.11 4.37 -17.73
C ILE A 239 -6.81 5.71 -17.05
N THR A 240 -7.38 5.96 -15.87
CA THR A 240 -7.10 7.15 -15.07
C THR A 240 -6.37 6.78 -13.80
N LEU A 241 -5.13 7.24 -13.66
CA LEU A 241 -4.33 7.12 -12.44
C LEU A 241 -4.57 8.32 -11.53
N SER A 242 -4.87 8.08 -10.26
CA SER A 242 -5.15 9.10 -9.25
C SER A 242 -4.47 8.72 -7.92
N GLY A 243 -3.15 8.48 -7.99
CA GLY A 243 -2.30 8.01 -6.89
C GLY A 243 -2.15 6.49 -6.78
N GLY A 244 -2.75 5.70 -7.69
CA GLY A 244 -2.66 4.24 -7.71
C GLY A 244 -1.66 3.70 -8.74
N LYS A 245 -1.48 2.38 -8.78
CA LYS A 245 -0.56 1.69 -9.72
C LYS A 245 -1.30 0.98 -10.84
N PHE A 246 -0.85 1.15 -12.08
CA PHE A 246 -1.27 0.37 -13.24
C PHE A 246 -0.05 -0.33 -13.86
N GLU A 247 -0.03 -1.65 -13.78
CA GLU A 247 1.00 -2.57 -14.27
C GLU A 247 0.51 -3.40 -15.46
N PHE A 248 1.38 -3.68 -16.43
CA PHE A 248 1.05 -4.57 -17.54
C PHE A 248 2.28 -5.26 -18.13
N VAL A 249 2.08 -6.50 -18.60
CA VAL A 249 3.14 -7.39 -19.08
C VAL A 249 2.95 -7.91 -20.50
N GLY A 250 4.06 -8.22 -21.17
CA GLY A 250 4.07 -9.02 -22.41
C GLY A 250 3.39 -8.33 -23.60
N ASP A 251 2.36 -8.97 -24.18
CA ASP A 251 1.58 -8.49 -25.33
C ASP A 251 0.22 -7.85 -24.93
N ALA A 252 0.11 -7.37 -23.69
CA ALA A 252 -1.06 -6.63 -23.21
C ALA A 252 -1.39 -5.42 -24.10
N VAL A 253 -2.67 -5.25 -24.46
CA VAL A 253 -3.14 -4.20 -25.37
C VAL A 253 -3.61 -2.98 -24.60
N ILE A 254 -2.76 -1.95 -24.52
CA ILE A 254 -3.09 -0.69 -23.85
C ILE A 254 -3.51 0.35 -24.89
N SER A 255 -4.70 0.91 -24.76
CA SER A 255 -5.28 1.87 -25.73
C SER A 255 -6.18 2.91 -25.06
N GLY A 256 -6.74 3.85 -25.83
CA GLY A 256 -7.60 4.92 -25.30
C GLY A 256 -6.87 6.00 -24.46
N GLY A 257 -5.56 5.84 -24.24
CA GLY A 257 -4.74 6.73 -23.44
C GLY A 257 -4.67 6.33 -21.95
N VAL A 258 -3.67 6.85 -21.27
CA VAL A 258 -3.59 6.86 -19.79
C VAL A 258 -3.53 8.30 -19.33
N SER A 259 -4.36 8.66 -18.35
CA SER A 259 -4.44 10.01 -17.80
C SER A 259 -4.06 10.00 -16.32
N PHE A 260 -3.09 10.80 -15.92
CA PHE A 260 -2.78 11.03 -14.52
C PHE A 260 -3.60 12.21 -13.99
N ALA A 261 -4.06 12.10 -12.75
CA ALA A 261 -4.83 13.13 -12.08
C ALA A 261 -3.90 14.07 -11.30
N ALA A 262 -4.04 15.37 -11.53
CA ALA A 262 -3.12 16.37 -11.01
C ALA A 262 -3.03 16.37 -9.47
N GLY A 263 -1.80 16.43 -8.95
CA GLY A 263 -1.48 16.41 -7.53
C GLY A 263 -1.59 15.03 -6.88
N THR A 264 -1.32 13.95 -7.61
CA THR A 264 -1.34 12.58 -7.10
C THR A 264 -0.10 11.79 -7.53
N ASP A 265 0.33 10.82 -6.72
CA ASP A 265 1.51 9.99 -7.01
C ASP A 265 1.10 8.74 -7.84
N GLY A 266 0.72 8.90 -9.11
CA GLY A 266 0.31 7.79 -9.97
C GLY A 266 1.49 6.96 -10.47
N ILE A 267 1.35 5.63 -10.57
CA ILE A 267 2.41 4.74 -11.06
C ILE A 267 1.95 4.05 -12.34
N PHE A 268 2.66 4.28 -13.44
CA PHE A 268 2.53 3.51 -14.68
C PHE A 268 3.72 2.58 -14.79
N ASP A 269 3.44 1.28 -14.80
CA ASP A 269 4.43 0.23 -14.66
C ASP A 269 4.37 -0.72 -15.85
N PHE A 270 5.51 -0.90 -16.51
CA PHE A 270 5.63 -1.66 -17.73
C PHE A 270 6.72 -2.73 -17.62
N ASP A 271 6.28 -3.98 -17.70
CA ASP A 271 7.15 -5.16 -17.75
C ASP A 271 6.95 -5.90 -19.10
N GLY A 272 7.47 -5.31 -20.18
CA GLY A 272 7.56 -5.96 -21.48
C GLY A 272 8.77 -5.54 -22.31
N SER A 273 9.06 -6.33 -23.35
CA SER A 273 10.21 -6.09 -24.24
C SER A 273 9.91 -5.19 -25.45
N VAL A 274 8.68 -4.64 -25.56
CA VAL A 274 8.24 -3.80 -26.69
C VAL A 274 7.52 -2.58 -26.14
N MET A 275 8.10 -1.39 -26.31
CA MET A 275 7.55 -0.15 -25.72
C MET A 275 6.08 0.08 -26.10
N PRO A 276 5.23 0.46 -25.14
CA PRO A 276 3.82 0.71 -25.39
C PRO A 276 3.65 1.96 -26.24
N THR A 277 2.73 1.91 -27.21
CA THR A 277 2.40 3.06 -28.06
C THR A 277 1.34 3.98 -27.46
N VAL A 278 0.81 3.64 -26.28
CA VAL A 278 -0.22 4.42 -25.59
C VAL A 278 0.27 5.83 -25.27
N VAL A 279 -0.65 6.80 -25.34
CA VAL A 279 -0.39 8.19 -24.97
C VAL A 279 -0.67 8.39 -23.48
N LEU A 280 0.35 8.76 -22.74
CA LEU A 280 0.25 9.25 -21.36
C LEU A 280 -0.10 10.75 -21.39
N SER A 281 -0.87 11.21 -20.41
CA SER A 281 -1.35 12.60 -20.33
C SER A 281 -1.59 13.03 -18.89
N GLY A 282 -1.43 14.31 -18.58
CA GLY A 282 -1.64 14.84 -17.22
C GLY A 282 -0.55 14.48 -16.21
N PHE A 283 0.53 13.82 -16.65
CA PHE A 283 1.67 13.44 -15.82
C PHE A 283 2.26 14.66 -15.10
N ASP A 284 2.58 14.55 -13.80
CA ASP A 284 3.12 15.66 -13.00
C ASP A 284 4.24 15.27 -12.02
N LEU A 285 4.52 16.14 -11.05
CA LEU A 285 5.59 15.98 -10.04
C LEU A 285 5.11 15.11 -8.87
N GLY A 286 5.27 13.81 -9.02
CA GLY A 286 4.89 12.79 -8.03
C GLY A 286 4.63 11.45 -8.71
N ASP A 287 4.14 11.52 -9.95
CA ASP A 287 3.97 10.38 -10.84
C ASP A 287 5.29 9.64 -11.14
N THR A 288 5.17 8.34 -11.40
CA THR A 288 6.29 7.43 -11.66
C THR A 288 6.02 6.61 -12.91
N ILE A 289 7.05 6.46 -13.76
CA ILE A 289 7.11 5.48 -14.84
C ILE A 289 8.13 4.42 -14.45
N VAL A 290 7.72 3.14 -14.47
CA VAL A 290 8.57 1.98 -14.21
C VAL A 290 8.72 1.17 -15.51
N LEU A 291 9.93 0.64 -15.74
CA LEU A 291 10.33 -0.04 -16.98
C LEU A 291 11.13 -1.32 -16.63
N ASP A 292 10.49 -2.27 -15.95
CA ASP A 292 11.17 -3.38 -15.25
C ASP A 292 12.00 -4.29 -16.16
N THR A 293 11.55 -4.58 -17.39
CA THR A 293 12.30 -5.41 -18.35
C THR A 293 13.20 -4.65 -19.31
N VAL A 294 13.25 -3.31 -19.22
CA VAL A 294 14.21 -2.51 -20.01
C VAL A 294 15.56 -2.55 -19.33
N LEU A 295 16.47 -3.41 -19.81
CA LEU A 295 17.86 -3.48 -19.34
C LEU A 295 18.54 -2.12 -19.50
N HIS A 296 18.80 -1.48 -18.38
CA HIS A 296 19.43 -0.16 -18.28
C HIS A 296 20.62 -0.15 -17.32
N SER A 297 21.42 0.92 -17.40
CA SER A 297 22.61 1.15 -16.57
C SER A 297 22.58 2.54 -15.93
N ASN A 298 23.40 2.74 -14.90
CA ASN A 298 23.62 4.05 -14.30
C ASN A 298 24.40 5.04 -15.21
N THR A 299 24.73 4.65 -16.45
CA THR A 299 25.28 5.53 -17.49
C THR A 299 24.29 5.87 -18.60
N ASP A 300 23.08 5.32 -18.52
CA ASP A 300 22.01 5.60 -19.47
C ASP A 300 21.38 6.97 -19.17
N THR A 301 20.75 7.58 -20.18
CA THR A 301 20.23 8.95 -20.07
C THR A 301 18.84 9.06 -20.65
N VAL A 302 18.06 10.09 -20.29
CA VAL A 302 16.77 10.36 -20.92
C VAL A 302 16.78 11.73 -21.58
N THR A 303 15.98 11.85 -22.62
CA THR A 303 15.58 13.15 -23.15
C THR A 303 14.06 13.29 -23.16
N THR A 304 13.58 14.46 -22.72
CA THR A 304 12.21 14.90 -22.96
C THR A 304 12.14 15.58 -24.33
N GLY A 305 11.38 15.01 -25.25
CA GLY A 305 11.00 15.66 -26.50
C GLY A 305 9.71 16.48 -26.35
N ILE A 306 9.17 16.94 -27.49
CA ILE A 306 7.77 17.40 -27.50
C ILE A 306 6.90 16.16 -27.38
N ASP A 307 6.06 16.14 -26.35
CA ASP A 307 5.10 15.08 -26.03
C ASP A 307 5.71 13.65 -25.95
N THR A 308 7.01 13.53 -25.66
CA THR A 308 7.75 12.25 -25.61
C THR A 308 8.81 12.23 -24.51
N ILE A 309 9.07 11.04 -23.97
CA ILE A 309 10.21 10.73 -23.08
C ILE A 309 10.98 9.59 -23.73
N THR A 310 12.29 9.71 -23.90
CA THR A 310 13.14 8.65 -24.50
C THR A 310 14.27 8.27 -23.57
N LEU A 311 14.35 7.00 -23.15
CA LEU A 311 15.50 6.41 -22.47
C LEU A 311 16.51 5.91 -23.50
N HIS A 312 17.70 6.49 -23.46
CA HIS A 312 18.87 6.13 -24.25
C HIS A 312 19.71 5.14 -23.45
N ALA A 313 19.45 3.85 -23.65
CA ALA A 313 20.18 2.76 -23.02
C ALA A 313 21.24 2.17 -23.94
N ALA A 314 22.25 1.49 -23.37
CA ALA A 314 23.26 0.76 -24.16
C ALA A 314 22.66 -0.34 -25.07
N THR A 315 21.43 -0.77 -24.78
CA THR A 315 20.64 -1.76 -25.54
C THR A 315 19.78 -1.15 -26.66
N GLY A 316 19.53 0.16 -26.63
CA GLY A 316 18.70 0.88 -27.61
C GLY A 316 17.99 2.10 -27.02
N ASP A 317 17.26 2.83 -27.87
CA ASP A 317 16.39 3.94 -27.46
C ASP A 317 14.96 3.43 -27.22
N PHE A 318 14.39 3.80 -26.07
CA PHE A 318 13.07 3.39 -25.60
C PHE A 318 12.19 4.62 -25.39
N THR A 319 11.28 4.90 -26.32
CA THR A 319 10.43 6.11 -26.31
C THR A 319 8.99 5.82 -25.84
N LEU A 320 8.47 6.69 -24.96
CA LEU A 320 7.07 6.79 -24.56
C LEU A 320 6.45 8.08 -25.09
N ASN A 321 5.15 8.03 -25.41
CA ASN A 321 4.36 9.20 -25.76
C ASN A 321 3.76 9.81 -24.48
N VAL A 322 4.22 10.99 -24.05
CA VAL A 322 3.80 11.64 -22.79
C VAL A 322 3.49 13.10 -23.06
N ILE A 323 2.20 13.44 -23.19
CA ILE A 323 1.76 14.81 -23.51
C ILE A 323 2.31 15.81 -22.49
N GLY A 324 2.97 16.84 -22.99
CA GLY A 324 3.55 17.89 -22.16
C GLY A 324 4.93 17.57 -21.59
N ALA A 325 5.59 16.47 -21.98
CA ALA A 325 6.91 16.06 -21.47
C ALA A 325 7.93 17.20 -21.36
N GLN A 326 8.00 18.07 -22.38
CA GLN A 326 8.83 19.27 -22.45
C GLN A 326 8.63 20.27 -21.29
N ASN A 327 7.52 20.20 -20.56
CA ASN A 327 7.18 21.08 -19.44
C ASN A 327 7.39 20.43 -18.06
N LEU A 328 7.55 19.10 -18.02
CA LEU A 328 7.79 18.34 -16.78
C LEU A 328 9.18 18.65 -16.21
N GLY A 329 10.06 19.19 -17.05
CA GLY A 329 11.47 19.32 -16.76
C GLY A 329 12.07 17.91 -16.66
N PRO A 330 12.77 17.57 -15.57
CA PRO A 330 13.57 16.37 -15.47
C PRO A 330 12.88 15.08 -15.08
N LEU A 331 13.23 14.01 -15.80
CA LEU A 331 12.68 12.67 -15.59
C LEU A 331 13.72 11.56 -15.84
N ILE A 332 14.47 11.13 -14.82
CA ILE A 332 15.08 9.78 -14.57
C ILE A 332 16.01 9.78 -13.33
N ALA A 333 16.60 8.69 -12.80
CA ALA A 333 16.57 7.20 -12.93
C ALA A 333 17.35 6.63 -11.71
N SER A 334 17.47 5.34 -11.41
CA SER A 334 16.60 4.14 -11.41
C SER A 334 17.45 3.00 -10.82
N ASP A 335 16.88 2.07 -10.03
CA ASP A 335 17.20 0.62 -10.01
C ASP A 335 16.29 -0.16 -9.03
N GLU A 336 16.50 -1.48 -8.97
CA GLU A 336 15.67 -2.56 -8.40
C GLU A 336 15.43 -2.49 -6.86
N GLY A 337 15.83 -1.42 -6.17
CA GLY A 337 15.84 -1.33 -4.70
C GLY A 337 14.58 -0.74 -4.03
N GLY A 338 13.72 -0.05 -4.78
CA GLY A 338 12.49 0.58 -4.26
C GLY A 338 12.72 1.88 -3.48
N GLY A 339 12.55 3.03 -4.15
CA GLY A 339 12.56 4.34 -3.50
C GLY A 339 12.85 5.50 -4.45
N ALA A 340 11.82 6.09 -5.06
CA ALA A 340 11.96 7.32 -5.83
C ALA A 340 12.46 8.47 -4.93
N SER A 341 13.59 9.08 -5.30
CA SER A 341 14.07 10.30 -4.66
C SER A 341 13.82 11.49 -5.57
N VAL A 342 12.83 12.31 -5.21
CA VAL A 342 12.81 13.72 -5.61
C VAL A 342 14.16 14.31 -5.21
N ILE A 343 14.81 15.11 -6.06
CA ILE A 343 15.98 15.90 -5.62
C ILE A 343 15.49 16.91 -4.58
N THR A 344 15.58 16.56 -3.31
CA THR A 344 15.40 17.52 -2.24
C THR A 344 16.68 18.37 -2.23
N VAL A 345 16.52 19.70 -2.21
CA VAL A 345 17.69 20.57 -2.34
C VAL A 345 18.60 20.42 -1.10
N ALA A 346 19.91 20.51 -1.31
CA ALA A 346 20.93 20.31 -0.28
C ALA A 346 21.01 21.47 0.72
N CYS A 347 20.42 21.30 1.91
CA CYS A 347 20.19 22.35 2.90
C CYS A 347 20.99 22.19 4.20
N PHE A 348 21.36 23.32 4.81
CA PHE A 348 21.70 23.42 6.24
C PHE A 348 20.48 23.77 7.09
N ALA A 349 20.27 23.17 8.25
CA ALA A 349 19.25 23.66 9.18
C ALA A 349 19.68 24.98 9.83
N THR A 350 18.69 25.80 10.22
CA THR A 350 18.89 27.07 10.96
C THR A 350 19.76 26.86 12.22
N GLY A 351 20.69 27.78 12.48
CA GLY A 351 21.64 27.70 13.60
C GLY A 351 22.93 26.93 13.32
N THR A 352 23.04 26.25 12.16
CA THR A 352 24.29 25.66 11.65
C THR A 352 25.34 26.74 11.45
N ARG A 353 26.55 26.55 11.96
CA ARG A 353 27.65 27.52 11.88
C ARG A 353 28.62 27.19 10.74
N ILE A 354 28.72 28.09 9.79
CA ILE A 354 29.66 28.04 8.66
C ILE A 354 30.97 28.74 9.07
N SER A 355 32.12 28.13 8.76
CA SER A 355 33.42 28.72 9.08
C SER A 355 33.78 29.86 8.12
N THR A 356 34.06 31.05 8.66
CA THR A 356 34.50 32.22 7.89
C THR A 356 35.95 32.61 8.19
N ALA A 357 36.46 33.63 7.50
CA ALA A 357 37.72 34.29 7.84
C ALA A 357 37.73 34.84 9.28
N ALA A 358 36.59 35.36 9.77
CA ALA A 358 36.44 36.04 11.05
C ALA A 358 35.98 35.12 12.21
N GLY A 359 35.85 33.81 11.97
CA GLY A 359 35.27 32.84 12.91
C GLY A 359 34.01 32.17 12.35
N SER A 360 33.33 31.35 13.14
CA SER A 360 32.13 30.64 12.67
C SER A 360 30.87 31.51 12.81
N VAL A 361 30.15 31.73 11.70
CA VAL A 361 28.91 32.53 11.62
C VAL A 361 27.74 31.58 11.39
N ALA A 362 26.59 31.81 12.02
CA ALA A 362 25.42 30.97 11.80
C ALA A 362 24.81 31.24 10.41
N VAL A 363 24.30 30.20 9.75
CA VAL A 363 23.95 30.23 8.33
C VAL A 363 22.83 31.25 8.01
N GLN A 364 21.91 31.49 8.94
CA GLN A 364 20.88 32.53 8.80
C GLN A 364 21.40 33.96 8.90
N ASP A 365 22.59 34.14 9.50
CA ASP A 365 23.25 35.44 9.71
C ASP A 365 24.37 35.69 8.67
N LEU A 366 24.52 34.78 7.70
CA LEU A 366 25.55 34.84 6.67
C LEU A 366 25.11 35.80 5.54
N ALA A 367 25.95 36.78 5.22
CA ALA A 367 25.67 37.76 4.17
C ALA A 367 26.44 37.44 2.87
N VAL A 368 25.87 37.84 1.73
CA VAL A 368 26.60 37.95 0.46
C VAL A 368 27.83 38.86 0.67
N GLY A 369 28.98 38.46 0.13
CA GLY A 369 30.27 39.11 0.39
C GLY A 369 31.05 38.55 1.58
N THR A 370 30.48 37.62 2.37
CA THR A 370 31.21 37.00 3.49
C THR A 370 32.27 36.02 2.96
N MET A 371 33.51 36.12 3.44
CA MET A 371 34.58 35.18 3.08
C MET A 371 34.48 33.89 3.92
N VAL A 372 33.95 32.80 3.33
CA VAL A 372 33.91 31.47 3.95
C VAL A 372 35.18 30.68 3.67
N ARG A 373 35.48 29.71 4.55
CA ARG A 373 36.58 28.76 4.34
C ARG A 373 36.07 27.58 3.52
N SER A 374 36.67 27.38 2.34
CA SER A 374 36.43 26.19 1.53
C SER A 374 37.68 25.32 1.43
N VAL A 375 37.51 24.05 1.07
CA VAL A 375 38.57 23.04 1.03
C VAL A 375 39.46 23.21 -0.21
N PHE A 376 38.88 23.56 -1.37
CA PHE A 376 39.64 23.67 -2.62
C PHE A 376 40.01 25.14 -2.94
N GLY A 377 39.09 26.09 -2.74
CA GLY A 377 39.28 27.52 -2.98
C GLY A 377 39.89 28.33 -1.83
N GLY A 378 40.02 27.76 -0.62
CA GLY A 378 40.68 28.39 0.52
C GLY A 378 39.82 29.42 1.26
N LEU A 379 39.81 30.68 0.81
CA LEU A 379 38.88 31.72 1.30
C LEU A 379 38.09 32.25 0.11
N VAL A 380 36.79 31.98 0.11
CA VAL A 380 35.89 32.23 -1.03
C VAL A 380 34.72 33.11 -0.59
N GLU A 381 34.33 34.04 -1.45
CA GLU A 381 33.21 34.96 -1.20
C GLU A 381 31.86 34.24 -1.35
N VAL A 382 30.94 34.45 -0.41
CA VAL A 382 29.55 33.99 -0.53
C VAL A 382 28.82 34.82 -1.58
N LYS A 383 28.36 34.17 -2.65
CA LYS A 383 27.65 34.78 -3.78
C LYS A 383 26.16 34.96 -3.49
N TRP A 384 25.55 34.01 -2.78
CA TRP A 384 24.13 34.03 -2.44
C TRP A 384 23.84 33.16 -1.21
N VAL A 385 22.80 33.54 -0.45
CA VAL A 385 22.29 32.77 0.69
C VAL A 385 20.79 32.60 0.50
N GLY A 386 20.33 31.35 0.39
CA GLY A 386 18.93 31.00 0.14
C GLY A 386 18.25 30.47 1.40
N MET A 387 16.96 30.77 1.58
CA MET A 387 16.17 30.28 2.72
C MET A 387 14.87 29.61 2.23
N ARG A 388 14.51 28.50 2.86
CA ARG A 388 13.22 27.80 2.72
C ARG A 388 12.69 27.38 4.08
N ASP A 389 11.44 27.71 4.38
CA ASP A 389 10.70 27.14 5.50
C ASP A 389 9.96 25.87 5.02
N THR A 390 9.95 24.80 5.80
CA THR A 390 9.41 23.50 5.42
C THR A 390 8.53 22.95 6.54
N ASP A 391 7.21 22.87 6.28
CA ASP A 391 6.24 22.20 7.14
C ASP A 391 6.33 20.69 6.90
N CYS A 392 7.03 19.99 7.79
CA CYS A 392 7.24 18.55 7.68
C CYS A 392 5.99 17.77 8.10
N ARG A 393 5.18 18.30 9.03
CA ARG A 393 3.98 17.62 9.54
C ARG A 393 2.94 17.42 8.46
N ASN A 394 2.78 18.42 7.59
CA ASN A 394 1.83 18.39 6.48
C ASN A 394 2.46 17.94 5.14
N HIS A 395 3.72 17.47 5.14
CA HIS A 395 4.37 16.93 3.95
C HIS A 395 3.81 15.52 3.65
N PRO A 396 3.53 15.13 2.39
CA PRO A 396 2.98 13.81 2.07
C PRO A 396 3.94 12.67 2.44
N ARG A 397 5.25 12.94 2.44
CA ARG A 397 6.32 12.03 2.87
C ARG A 397 7.24 12.73 3.86
N PRO A 398 6.90 12.85 5.16
CA PRO A 398 7.65 13.67 6.12
C PRO A 398 9.15 13.31 6.21
N TRP A 399 9.47 12.03 6.05
CA TRP A 399 10.84 11.51 6.03
C TRP A 399 11.69 11.99 4.84
N ASP A 400 11.11 12.52 3.77
CA ASP A 400 11.90 13.10 2.67
C ASP A 400 12.42 14.52 3.02
N VAL A 401 11.85 15.16 4.05
CA VAL A 401 12.19 16.53 4.47
C VAL A 401 12.69 16.63 5.91
N TRP A 402 12.49 15.61 6.75
CA TRP A 402 13.03 15.57 8.10
C TRP A 402 14.56 15.65 8.13
N PRO A 403 15.14 16.50 9.00
CA PRO A 403 16.58 16.69 9.06
C PRO A 403 17.32 15.42 9.47
N VAL A 404 18.44 15.16 8.83
CA VAL A 404 19.41 14.17 9.29
C VAL A 404 20.40 14.87 10.22
N ARG A 405 20.44 14.39 11.46
CA ARG A 405 21.37 14.83 12.50
C ARG A 405 22.64 14.00 12.45
N VAL A 406 23.75 14.67 12.18
CA VAL A 406 25.10 14.17 12.40
C VAL A 406 25.55 14.62 13.79
N ALA A 407 25.67 13.70 14.72
CA ALA A 407 26.08 13.98 16.09
C ALA A 407 27.52 14.51 16.16
N ARG A 408 27.84 15.32 17.18
CA ARG A 408 29.22 15.73 17.49
C ARG A 408 30.15 14.51 17.49
N GLY A 409 31.21 14.56 16.70
CA GLY A 409 32.24 13.52 16.66
C GLY A 409 31.92 12.27 15.82
N ALA A 410 30.80 12.27 15.07
CA ALA A 410 30.41 11.15 14.21
C ALA A 410 31.45 10.80 13.11
N PHE A 411 32.25 11.77 12.67
CA PHE A 411 33.32 11.64 11.67
C PHE A 411 34.72 11.74 12.32
N GLY A 412 34.84 11.22 13.54
CA GLY A 412 36.05 11.28 14.36
C GLY A 412 36.13 12.51 15.27
N PRO A 413 37.17 12.63 16.13
CA PRO A 413 37.24 13.61 17.21
C PRO A 413 36.98 15.06 16.78
N GLY A 414 35.89 15.64 17.30
CA GLY A 414 35.50 17.03 17.02
C GLY A 414 34.93 17.29 15.63
N ARG A 415 34.50 16.25 14.89
CA ARG A 415 33.90 16.39 13.55
C ARG A 415 32.51 15.73 13.49
N PRO A 416 31.42 16.52 13.33
CA PRO A 416 31.35 17.96 13.59
C PRO A 416 31.65 18.29 15.08
N PHE A 417 31.94 19.56 15.38
CA PHE A 417 32.22 20.01 16.75
C PHE A 417 30.95 20.32 17.56
N ARG A 418 29.76 20.25 16.93
CA ARG A 418 28.41 20.28 17.52
C ARG A 418 27.52 19.40 16.64
N ASP A 419 26.36 18.99 17.13
CA ASP A 419 25.38 18.31 16.29
C ASP A 419 25.02 19.19 15.09
N LEU A 420 25.12 18.62 13.89
CA LEU A 420 24.89 19.27 12.60
C LEU A 420 23.63 18.65 11.97
N ASN A 421 22.66 19.50 11.64
CA ASN A 421 21.39 19.08 11.05
C ASN A 421 21.34 19.52 9.58
N LEU A 422 21.10 18.57 8.69
CA LEU A 422 21.14 18.73 7.23
C LEU A 422 19.83 18.20 6.60
N SER A 423 19.46 18.65 5.39
CA SER A 423 18.43 17.91 4.62
C SER A 423 18.97 16.54 4.17
N PRO A 424 18.09 15.55 3.90
CA PRO A 424 18.52 14.18 3.56
C PRO A 424 19.49 14.08 2.38
N ASP A 425 19.35 14.95 1.38
CA ASP A 425 20.18 15.01 0.16
C ASP A 425 21.48 15.81 0.30
N HIS A 426 21.69 16.57 1.39
CA HIS A 426 22.91 17.38 1.53
C HIS A 426 24.14 16.49 1.72
N SER A 427 25.17 16.69 0.89
CA SER A 427 26.34 15.83 0.87
C SER A 427 27.45 16.26 1.84
N ILE A 428 28.04 15.23 2.46
CA ILE A 428 29.22 15.35 3.30
C ILE A 428 30.44 14.95 2.47
N TYR A 429 31.51 15.73 2.55
CA TYR A 429 32.78 15.39 1.90
C TYR A 429 33.62 14.48 2.79
N VAL A 430 33.81 13.25 2.36
CA VAL A 430 34.47 12.18 3.12
C VAL A 430 35.29 11.29 2.18
N ASP A 431 36.54 11.00 2.56
CA ASP A 431 37.45 10.12 1.81
C ASP A 431 37.55 10.46 0.31
N GLY A 432 37.61 11.77 0.00
CA GLY A 432 37.77 12.30 -1.36
C GLY A 432 36.48 12.53 -2.16
N VAL A 433 35.33 12.04 -1.69
CA VAL A 433 34.05 12.05 -2.42
C VAL A 433 32.95 12.78 -1.65
N LEU A 434 31.89 13.19 -2.34
CA LEU A 434 30.64 13.66 -1.74
C LEU A 434 29.68 12.48 -1.58
N VAL A 435 29.00 12.40 -0.43
CA VAL A 435 27.93 11.42 -0.18
C VAL A 435 26.74 12.12 0.48
N PRO A 436 25.53 12.06 -0.09
CA PRO A 436 24.31 12.59 0.54
C PRO A 436 24.05 11.93 1.89
N VAL A 437 23.78 12.74 2.91
CA VAL A 437 23.78 12.29 4.31
C VAL A 437 22.77 11.17 4.60
N ARG A 438 21.66 11.05 3.85
CA ARG A 438 20.73 9.91 3.96
C ARG A 438 21.39 8.55 3.72
N TYR A 439 22.37 8.47 2.83
CA TYR A 439 23.10 7.22 2.57
C TYR A 439 24.11 6.88 3.68
N LEU A 440 24.37 7.82 4.60
CA LEU A 440 25.25 7.69 5.76
C LEU A 440 24.50 7.45 7.08
N LEU A 441 23.17 7.33 7.06
CA LEU A 441 22.36 6.96 8.22
C LEU A 441 22.88 5.66 8.83
N ASN A 442 23.30 5.71 10.09
CA ASN A 442 23.87 4.58 10.80
C ASN A 442 23.06 4.19 12.06
N GLY A 443 21.99 4.91 12.38
CA GLY A 443 21.10 4.56 13.51
C GLY A 443 21.68 4.85 14.91
N ALA A 444 22.88 5.42 15.00
CA ALA A 444 23.55 5.78 16.25
C ALA A 444 24.00 7.25 16.25
N THR A 445 25.12 7.55 15.56
CA THR A 445 25.71 8.89 15.49
C THR A 445 25.22 9.70 14.30
N ILE A 446 24.57 9.07 13.32
CA ILE A 446 23.93 9.71 12.16
C ILE A 446 22.51 9.16 12.06
N VAL A 447 21.53 10.00 12.40
CA VAL A 447 20.11 9.60 12.53
C VAL A 447 19.20 10.66 11.95
N GLN A 448 18.08 10.24 11.35
CA GLN A 448 17.02 11.16 10.96
C GLN A 448 16.19 11.56 12.18
N VAL A 449 15.83 12.83 12.27
CA VAL A 449 15.11 13.41 13.41
C VAL A 449 13.76 13.92 12.95
N GLU A 450 12.70 13.28 13.43
CA GLU A 450 11.32 13.74 13.25
C GLU A 450 11.15 15.15 13.83
N THR A 451 10.56 16.04 13.03
CA THR A 451 10.18 17.40 13.42
C THR A 451 8.90 17.79 12.70
N ASP A 452 8.13 18.69 13.29
CA ASP A 452 6.94 19.27 12.68
C ASP A 452 7.29 20.28 11.58
N ARG A 453 8.41 21.00 11.74
CA ARG A 453 8.82 22.11 10.85
C ARG A 453 10.32 22.33 10.94
N VAL A 454 10.93 22.77 9.85
CA VAL A 454 12.36 23.10 9.79
C VAL A 454 12.61 24.23 8.81
N ALA A 455 13.46 25.18 9.20
CA ALA A 455 13.93 26.26 8.33
C ALA A 455 15.34 25.92 7.82
N TYR A 456 15.45 25.81 6.51
CA TYR A 456 16.61 25.33 5.75
C TYR A 456 17.29 26.48 4.99
N TRP A 457 18.61 26.43 4.90
CA TRP A 457 19.47 27.48 4.36
C TRP A 457 20.55 26.96 3.41
N HIS A 458 20.96 27.80 2.46
CA HIS A 458 21.89 27.48 1.38
C HIS A 458 22.99 28.51 1.31
N VAL A 459 24.18 28.10 0.88
CA VAL A 459 25.34 28.99 0.72
C VAL A 459 25.96 28.73 -0.65
N GLU A 460 25.71 29.62 -1.60
CA GLU A 460 26.30 29.54 -2.94
C GLU A 460 27.64 30.28 -2.99
N LEU A 461 28.60 29.68 -3.69
CA LEU A 461 29.91 30.26 -3.99
C LEU A 461 30.05 30.48 -5.52
N PRO A 462 31.04 31.26 -5.99
CA PRO A 462 31.30 31.46 -7.43
C PRO A 462 31.49 30.16 -8.22
N SER A 463 31.98 29.10 -7.57
CA SER A 463 32.07 27.73 -8.05
C SER A 463 31.71 26.78 -6.92
N HIS A 464 31.12 25.62 -7.22
CA HIS A 464 30.83 24.62 -6.19
C HIS A 464 32.11 24.13 -5.52
N ASP A 465 32.10 24.06 -4.19
CA ASP A 465 33.26 23.73 -3.34
C ASP A 465 32.74 23.06 -2.06
N VAL A 466 33.65 22.59 -1.21
CA VAL A 466 33.33 22.04 0.11
C VAL A 466 33.62 23.11 1.16
N ILE A 467 32.64 23.45 1.98
CA ILE A 467 32.75 24.38 3.10
C ILE A 467 32.74 23.65 4.45
N LEU A 468 33.12 24.34 5.52
CA LEU A 468 33.14 23.77 6.87
C LEU A 468 31.89 24.18 7.67
N ALA A 469 30.93 23.27 7.80
CA ALA A 469 29.71 23.41 8.60
C ALA A 469 29.86 22.67 9.95
N GLU A 470 29.79 23.40 11.07
CA GLU A 470 30.18 22.91 12.41
C GLU A 470 31.53 22.16 12.41
N GLY A 471 32.47 22.58 11.54
CA GLY A 471 33.79 21.96 11.38
C GLY A 471 33.83 20.64 10.59
N LEU A 472 32.69 20.14 10.11
CA LEU A 472 32.61 19.04 9.16
C LEU A 472 32.69 19.58 7.72
N PRO A 473 33.48 18.97 6.82
CA PRO A 473 33.45 19.28 5.40
C PRO A 473 32.13 18.85 4.76
N THR A 474 31.35 19.80 4.24
CA THR A 474 30.09 19.58 3.53
C THR A 474 30.05 20.42 2.26
N GLU A 475 29.17 20.11 1.33
CA GLU A 475 29.06 20.87 0.09
C GLU A 475 28.55 22.31 0.29
N SER A 476 28.98 23.22 -0.58
CA SER A 476 28.27 24.47 -0.83
C SER A 476 27.06 24.19 -1.74
N TYR A 477 26.15 25.15 -1.90
CA TYR A 477 25.07 25.02 -2.89
C TYR A 477 25.65 25.06 -4.32
N LEU A 478 25.43 23.98 -5.07
CA LEU A 478 25.56 23.94 -6.53
C LEU A 478 24.21 24.37 -7.12
N ASP A 479 24.19 25.46 -7.89
CA ASP A 479 22.96 25.92 -8.53
C ASP A 479 22.63 25.08 -9.76
N THR A 480 21.88 24.00 -9.55
CA THR A 480 21.36 23.14 -10.62
C THR A 480 20.00 23.66 -11.13
N GLY A 481 19.81 24.98 -11.19
CA GLY A 481 18.56 25.65 -11.59
C GLY A 481 17.44 25.63 -10.54
N ASN A 482 17.68 25.02 -9.39
CA ASN A 482 16.75 24.87 -8.27
C ASN A 482 16.57 26.15 -7.41
N ARG A 483 17.19 27.28 -7.80
CA ARG A 483 17.14 28.56 -7.06
C ARG A 483 15.72 29.09 -6.82
N HIS A 484 14.77 28.78 -7.70
CA HIS A 484 13.36 29.15 -7.57
C HIS A 484 12.64 28.49 -6.37
N ALA A 485 13.19 27.44 -5.78
CA ALA A 485 12.63 26.76 -4.60
C ALA A 485 12.81 27.54 -3.27
N PHE A 486 13.31 28.78 -3.35
CA PHE A 486 13.69 29.62 -2.21
C PHE A 486 12.96 30.94 -2.17
N THR A 487 12.67 31.44 -0.97
CA THR A 487 11.86 32.64 -0.74
C THR A 487 12.47 33.91 -1.36
N ASN A 488 13.78 33.89 -1.66
CA ASN A 488 14.54 34.95 -2.32
C ASN A 488 15.18 34.51 -3.65
N GLY A 489 14.62 33.49 -4.32
CA GLY A 489 15.23 32.82 -5.48
C GLY A 489 15.28 33.60 -6.80
N GLY A 490 14.40 34.59 -6.98
CA GLY A 490 14.22 35.29 -8.26
C GLY A 490 13.53 34.43 -9.34
N PRO A 491 13.15 35.02 -10.49
CA PRO A 491 12.60 34.26 -11.62
C PRO A 491 13.76 33.60 -12.39
N THR A 492 13.89 32.28 -12.28
CA THR A 492 14.90 31.51 -13.04
C THR A 492 14.35 30.12 -13.37
N VAL A 493 14.71 29.61 -14.56
CA VAL A 493 14.22 28.33 -15.10
C VAL A 493 14.84 27.16 -14.34
N MET A 494 14.03 26.18 -13.96
CA MET A 494 14.51 24.93 -13.36
C MET A 494 15.26 24.09 -14.39
N LEU A 495 16.48 23.64 -14.06
CA LEU A 495 17.25 22.74 -14.91
C LEU A 495 16.97 21.27 -14.53
N HIS A 496 17.08 20.39 -15.51
CA HIS A 496 16.84 18.95 -15.40
C HIS A 496 17.78 18.33 -14.33
N PRO A 497 17.44 17.40 -13.40
CA PRO A 497 18.26 16.25 -12.99
C PRO A 497 19.34 15.73 -13.93
N ASP A 498 19.10 15.35 -15.18
CA ASP A 498 20.23 15.02 -16.07
C ASP A 498 21.17 16.20 -16.31
N PHE A 499 20.65 17.43 -16.35
CA PHE A 499 21.46 18.65 -16.41
C PHE A 499 22.04 19.04 -15.05
N ALA A 500 21.49 18.58 -13.92
CA ALA A 500 21.91 18.81 -12.55
C ALA A 500 23.02 17.85 -12.17
N MET A 501 22.92 16.60 -12.60
CA MET A 501 23.94 15.56 -12.59
C MET A 501 25.04 15.89 -13.60
N ARG A 502 24.75 16.40 -14.81
CA ARG A 502 25.81 16.91 -15.70
C ARG A 502 26.44 18.21 -15.17
N VAL A 503 25.69 19.08 -14.51
CA VAL A 503 26.24 20.22 -13.75
C VAL A 503 27.04 19.71 -12.54
N TRP A 504 26.68 18.57 -11.96
CA TRP A 504 27.47 17.91 -10.91
C TRP A 504 28.78 17.36 -11.48
N GLU A 505 28.73 16.55 -12.53
CA GLU A 505 29.90 15.97 -13.20
C GLU A 505 30.83 17.02 -13.81
N ALA A 506 30.28 18.13 -14.33
CA ALA A 506 31.05 19.17 -15.00
C ALA A 506 31.43 20.37 -14.10
N GLN A 507 30.73 20.61 -12.99
CA GLN A 507 30.92 21.80 -12.14
C GLN A 507 31.05 21.49 -10.65
N ALA A 508 30.80 20.26 -10.18
CA ALA A 508 31.08 19.93 -8.79
C ALA A 508 32.57 19.76 -8.52
N CYS A 509 32.97 20.09 -7.29
CA CYS A 509 34.35 20.02 -6.83
C CYS A 509 34.89 18.58 -6.72
N THR A 510 34.04 17.55 -6.64
CA THR A 510 34.42 16.14 -6.65
C THR A 510 33.24 15.23 -7.01
N GLN A 511 33.53 13.94 -7.19
CA GLN A 511 32.57 12.86 -7.47
C GLN A 511 31.53 12.68 -6.36
N LEU A 512 30.26 12.53 -6.76
CA LEU A 512 29.15 12.08 -5.92
C LEU A 512 29.10 10.55 -5.86
N ILE A 513 28.85 9.98 -4.69
CA ILE A 513 28.72 8.54 -4.47
C ILE A 513 27.42 8.25 -3.70
N VAL A 514 26.53 7.47 -4.31
CA VAL A 514 25.24 7.04 -3.71
C VAL A 514 25.10 5.52 -3.59
N THR A 515 26.01 4.74 -4.17
CA THR A 515 26.01 3.27 -4.14
C THR A 515 27.44 2.70 -4.27
N GLY A 516 27.57 1.38 -4.20
CA GLY A 516 28.79 0.64 -4.53
C GLY A 516 29.87 0.56 -3.43
N PRO A 517 31.04 -0.04 -3.74
CA PRO A 517 32.05 -0.41 -2.75
C PRO A 517 32.63 0.76 -1.94
N LYS A 518 32.72 1.96 -2.54
CA LYS A 518 33.20 3.18 -1.87
C LYS A 518 32.24 3.61 -0.75
N LEU A 519 30.93 3.59 -1.02
CA LEU A 519 29.91 3.86 0.00
C LEU A 519 29.96 2.82 1.12
N ALA A 520 30.06 1.53 0.78
CA ALA A 520 30.17 0.46 1.75
C ALA A 520 31.42 0.60 2.65
N ALA A 521 32.55 1.05 2.11
CA ALA A 521 33.75 1.35 2.90
C ALA A 521 33.53 2.53 3.88
N ILE A 522 32.92 3.63 3.41
CA ILE A 522 32.59 4.80 4.24
C ILE A 522 31.60 4.43 5.36
N ARG A 523 30.53 3.68 5.04
CA ARG A 523 29.59 3.13 6.02
C ARG A 523 30.31 2.24 7.04
N SER A 524 31.19 1.35 6.60
CA SER A 524 31.98 0.47 7.50
C SER A 524 32.82 1.26 8.49
N TRP A 525 33.48 2.33 8.03
CA TRP A 525 34.23 3.22 8.91
C TRP A 525 33.34 3.99 9.88
N LEU A 526 32.21 4.55 9.44
CA LEU A 526 31.26 5.25 10.31
C LEU A 526 30.66 4.35 11.41
N LEU A 527 30.44 3.05 11.12
CA LEU A 527 30.05 2.07 12.14
C LEU A 527 31.16 1.80 13.16
N ALA A 528 32.43 1.87 12.75
CA ALA A 528 33.58 1.77 13.65
C ALA A 528 33.72 3.05 14.51
N GLU A 529 33.54 4.25 13.93
CA GLU A 529 33.52 5.50 14.68
C GLU A 529 32.37 5.56 15.69
N ALA A 530 31.17 5.07 15.36
CA ALA A 530 30.08 4.95 16.32
C ALA A 530 30.48 4.08 17.53
N LYS A 531 31.18 2.96 17.30
CA LYS A 531 31.72 2.10 18.37
C LYS A 531 32.82 2.79 19.18
N SER A 532 33.73 3.53 18.53
CA SER A 532 34.74 4.36 19.19
C SER A 532 34.12 5.47 20.07
N ASN A 533 32.95 5.98 19.69
CA ASN A 533 32.13 6.91 20.48
C ASN A 533 31.31 6.22 21.59
N GLY A 534 31.54 4.93 21.87
CA GLY A 534 30.97 4.20 23.00
C GLY A 534 29.65 3.47 22.75
N TYR A 535 29.14 3.46 21.51
CA TYR A 535 27.96 2.66 21.15
C TYR A 535 28.33 1.18 21.03
N ALA A 536 27.42 0.29 21.43
CA ALA A 536 27.58 -1.16 21.26
C ALA A 536 26.44 -1.73 20.41
N THR A 537 26.68 -2.81 19.68
CA THR A 537 25.63 -3.52 18.92
C THR A 537 25.18 -4.77 19.67
N SER A 538 23.87 -5.04 19.70
CA SER A 538 23.29 -6.25 20.29
C SER A 538 22.33 -6.94 19.32
N VAL A 539 22.10 -8.24 19.56
CA VAL A 539 21.08 -9.09 18.92
C VAL A 539 20.12 -9.69 19.96
N GLN A 540 20.20 -9.28 21.22
CA GLN A 540 19.29 -9.73 22.27
C GLN A 540 17.94 -9.02 22.11
N SER A 541 16.87 -9.79 21.89
CA SER A 541 15.56 -9.25 21.50
C SER A 541 14.79 -8.53 22.61
N ASP A 542 15.18 -8.64 23.88
CA ASP A 542 14.37 -8.27 25.07
C ASP A 542 12.89 -8.66 24.93
N MET A 543 12.63 -9.84 24.33
CA MET A 543 11.28 -10.24 23.94
C MET A 543 10.34 -10.32 25.14
N HIS A 544 9.21 -9.60 25.07
CA HIS A 544 8.15 -9.66 26.06
C HIS A 544 6.78 -9.42 25.41
N LEU A 545 5.69 -9.83 26.08
CA LEU A 545 4.36 -9.34 25.73
C LEU A 545 4.04 -8.06 26.49
N CYS A 546 3.40 -7.11 25.81
CA CYS A 546 2.64 -6.03 26.41
C CYS A 546 1.15 -6.37 26.31
N VAL A 547 0.51 -6.67 27.44
CA VAL A 547 -0.90 -7.06 27.55
C VAL A 547 -1.67 -6.00 28.33
N ASP A 548 -2.54 -5.24 27.67
CA ASP A 548 -3.33 -4.14 28.24
C ASP A 548 -2.52 -3.15 29.10
N GLY A 549 -1.24 -2.94 28.74
CA GLY A 549 -0.30 -2.07 29.43
C GLY A 549 0.62 -2.75 30.44
N GLN A 550 0.42 -4.03 30.74
CA GLN A 550 1.30 -4.83 31.59
C GLN A 550 2.38 -5.56 30.78
N THR A 551 3.61 -5.63 31.30
CA THR A 551 4.71 -6.40 30.69
C THR A 551 4.73 -7.82 31.24
N ILE A 552 4.79 -8.81 30.33
CA ILE A 552 4.88 -10.23 30.64
C ILE A 552 6.13 -10.80 29.99
N ALA A 553 7.06 -11.28 30.82
CA ALA A 553 8.27 -11.97 30.37
C ALA A 553 7.95 -13.41 29.90
N PRO A 554 8.71 -13.95 28.93
CA PRO A 554 8.59 -15.33 28.52
C PRO A 554 9.31 -16.30 29.46
N ASP A 555 8.80 -17.53 29.51
CA ASP A 555 9.59 -18.72 29.82
C ASP A 555 10.28 -19.16 28.51
N VAL A 556 11.63 -19.16 28.49
CA VAL A 556 12.42 -19.34 27.26
C VAL A 556 13.17 -20.67 27.30
N ASN A 557 12.96 -21.50 26.27
CA ASN A 557 13.67 -22.76 26.09
C ASN A 557 14.14 -22.89 24.63
N GLY A 558 15.45 -22.70 24.41
CA GLY A 558 16.02 -22.67 23.06
C GLY A 558 15.47 -21.50 22.25
N SER A 559 14.91 -21.77 21.07
CA SER A 559 14.24 -20.78 20.23
C SER A 559 12.79 -20.47 20.66
N ALA A 560 12.20 -21.28 21.54
CA ALA A 560 10.79 -21.13 21.93
C ALA A 560 10.65 -20.19 23.13
N ALA A 561 9.85 -19.13 22.97
CA ALA A 561 9.42 -18.23 24.02
C ALA A 561 7.93 -18.46 24.33
N ARG A 562 7.62 -18.95 25.54
CA ARG A 562 6.27 -19.23 26.04
C ARG A 562 5.80 -18.10 26.95
N PHE A 563 4.55 -17.68 26.78
CA PHE A 563 3.90 -16.66 27.61
C PHE A 563 2.56 -17.15 28.15
N SER A 564 2.30 -16.89 29.44
CA SER A 564 0.96 -17.01 30.02
C SER A 564 0.22 -15.69 29.90
N VAL A 565 -0.93 -15.71 29.24
CA VAL A 565 -1.75 -14.52 28.93
C VAL A 565 -2.90 -14.41 29.94
N PRO A 566 -3.07 -13.26 30.63
CA PRO A 566 -4.14 -13.05 31.58
C PRO A 566 -5.54 -13.21 30.98
N HIS A 567 -6.44 -13.81 31.74
CA HIS A 567 -7.83 -14.01 31.32
C HIS A 567 -8.53 -12.67 31.08
N GLY A 568 -9.11 -12.49 29.88
CA GLY A 568 -9.82 -11.27 29.49
C GLY A 568 -8.94 -10.20 28.84
N ALA A 569 -7.68 -10.53 28.51
CA ALA A 569 -6.78 -9.69 27.72
C ALA A 569 -7.45 -9.17 26.42
N ARG A 570 -7.30 -7.88 26.12
CA ARG A 570 -7.91 -7.22 24.95
C ARG A 570 -6.88 -6.73 23.94
N LYS A 571 -5.74 -6.20 24.41
CA LYS A 571 -4.64 -5.74 23.56
C LYS A 571 -3.36 -6.48 23.92
N VAL A 572 -2.98 -7.44 23.08
CA VAL A 572 -1.72 -8.19 23.19
C VAL A 572 -0.76 -7.73 22.09
N ARG A 573 0.47 -7.37 22.46
CA ARG A 573 1.56 -7.07 21.52
C ARG A 573 2.84 -7.81 21.90
N LEU A 574 3.50 -8.42 20.93
CA LEU A 574 4.86 -8.92 21.04
C LEU A 574 5.85 -7.76 20.81
N VAL A 575 6.56 -7.39 21.87
CA VAL A 575 7.49 -6.25 21.89
C VAL A 575 8.91 -6.78 21.92
N THR A 576 9.75 -6.25 21.03
CA THR A 576 11.16 -6.61 20.89
C THR A 576 12.01 -5.40 20.54
N ARG A 577 13.32 -5.49 20.82
CA ARG A 577 14.32 -4.60 20.24
C ARG A 577 14.32 -4.77 18.73
N ALA A 578 14.54 -3.67 18.02
CA ALA A 578 14.49 -3.63 16.58
C ALA A 578 15.53 -2.66 16.03
N GLY A 579 16.05 -2.97 14.84
CA GLY A 579 17.00 -2.16 14.10
C GLY A 579 16.79 -2.31 12.60
N ILE A 580 17.38 -1.39 11.84
CA ILE A 580 17.27 -1.32 10.37
C ILE A 580 18.56 -1.88 9.78
N PRO A 581 18.54 -2.99 9.00
CA PRO A 581 19.75 -3.61 8.47
C PRO A 581 20.63 -2.64 7.66
N ALA A 582 20.06 -1.81 6.79
CA ALA A 582 20.80 -0.83 5.99
C ALA A 582 21.59 0.20 6.83
N GLN A 583 21.24 0.40 8.10
CA GLN A 583 21.94 1.30 9.03
C GLN A 583 23.08 0.61 9.80
N LEU A 584 23.16 -0.72 9.77
CA LEU A 584 24.06 -1.53 10.61
C LEU A 584 24.93 -2.50 9.81
N GLN A 585 24.57 -2.77 8.55
CA GLN A 585 25.25 -3.66 7.64
C GLN A 585 25.63 -2.85 6.38
N PRO A 586 26.92 -2.52 6.16
CA PRO A 586 27.34 -1.57 5.12
C PRO A 586 26.88 -1.88 3.69
N ALA A 587 26.71 -3.17 3.38
CA ALA A 587 26.29 -3.68 2.08
C ALA A 587 24.79 -4.04 2.00
N SER A 588 24.00 -3.78 3.06
CA SER A 588 22.56 -4.02 3.05
C SER A 588 21.80 -2.78 2.57
N ASN A 589 20.77 -3.02 1.77
CA ASN A 589 19.77 -2.03 1.36
C ASN A 589 18.39 -2.34 1.98
N ASP A 590 18.29 -3.24 2.98
CA ASP A 590 17.03 -3.48 3.67
C ASP A 590 16.75 -2.37 4.69
N HIS A 591 15.84 -1.46 4.30
CA HIS A 591 15.40 -0.32 5.09
C HIS A 591 14.27 -0.64 6.08
N ARG A 592 13.79 -1.89 6.14
CA ARG A 592 12.73 -2.29 7.08
C ARG A 592 13.24 -2.19 8.52
N ARG A 593 12.41 -1.66 9.42
CA ARG A 593 12.65 -1.78 10.87
C ARG A 593 12.31 -3.21 11.28
N LEU A 594 13.31 -4.04 11.54
CA LEU A 594 13.16 -5.46 11.87
C LEU A 594 13.38 -5.67 13.37
N GLY A 595 12.48 -6.40 14.03
CA GLY A 595 12.60 -6.86 15.41
C GLY A 595 13.14 -8.28 15.47
N VAL A 596 12.25 -9.24 15.68
CA VAL A 596 12.52 -10.68 15.58
C VAL A 596 11.83 -11.30 14.36
N ALA A 597 12.47 -12.32 13.79
CA ALA A 597 11.87 -13.24 12.83
C ALA A 597 11.27 -14.42 13.56
N ILE A 598 9.97 -14.69 13.33
CA ILE A 598 9.24 -15.79 13.95
C ILE A 598 9.00 -16.89 12.92
N SER A 599 9.45 -18.12 13.19
CA SER A 599 9.28 -19.28 12.31
C SER A 599 8.03 -20.11 12.61
N ALA A 600 7.48 -20.01 13.82
CA ALA A 600 6.22 -20.64 14.18
C ALA A 600 5.53 -19.90 15.33
N ILE A 601 4.19 -19.94 15.34
CA ILE A 601 3.36 -19.43 16.43
C ILE A 601 2.36 -20.52 16.83
N ARG A 602 2.19 -20.72 18.14
CA ARG A 602 1.18 -21.61 18.71
C ARG A 602 0.37 -20.88 19.77
N VAL A 603 -0.94 -21.10 19.77
CA VAL A 603 -1.93 -20.44 20.62
C VAL A 603 -2.73 -21.53 21.30
N ASP A 604 -2.70 -21.58 22.63
CA ASP A 604 -3.37 -22.62 23.43
C ASP A 604 -3.08 -24.06 22.93
N GLY A 605 -1.84 -24.30 22.48
CA GLY A 605 -1.37 -25.56 21.91
C GLY A 605 -1.60 -25.76 20.40
N VAL A 606 -2.36 -24.89 19.74
CA VAL A 606 -2.68 -24.98 18.29
C VAL A 606 -1.72 -24.10 17.48
N SER A 607 -1.02 -24.67 16.49
CA SER A 607 -0.22 -23.89 15.54
C SER A 607 -1.10 -23.02 14.65
N ILE A 608 -0.72 -21.75 14.45
CA ILE A 608 -1.34 -20.85 13.48
C ILE A 608 -0.38 -20.53 12.33
N SER A 609 -0.91 -20.17 11.15
CA SER A 609 -0.08 -19.75 10.02
C SER A 609 0.65 -18.45 10.34
N LEU A 610 1.86 -18.27 9.81
CA LEU A 610 2.51 -16.97 9.81
C LEU A 610 1.81 -15.97 8.88
N GLU A 611 1.02 -16.46 7.93
CA GLU A 611 0.17 -15.66 7.03
C GLU A 611 -1.21 -15.35 7.63
N ASP A 612 -1.47 -15.75 8.88
CA ASP A 612 -2.76 -15.50 9.54
C ASP A 612 -3.10 -14.00 9.55
N PRO A 613 -4.28 -13.57 9.05
CA PRO A 613 -4.62 -12.16 8.88
C PRO A 613 -4.76 -11.41 10.22
N ARG A 614 -4.80 -12.12 11.36
CA ARG A 614 -4.78 -11.51 12.70
C ARG A 614 -3.38 -11.06 13.14
N LEU A 615 -2.36 -11.43 12.37
CA LEU A 615 -0.98 -10.97 12.47
C LEU A 615 -0.78 -9.79 11.51
N ASP A 616 -1.44 -8.68 11.79
CA ASP A 616 -1.42 -7.48 10.95
C ASP A 616 -0.48 -6.39 11.52
N ALA A 617 -1.01 -5.39 12.23
CA ALA A 617 -0.26 -4.22 12.67
C ALA A 617 1.04 -4.56 13.42
N GLY A 618 2.18 -4.27 12.79
CA GLY A 618 3.52 -4.50 13.32
C GLY A 618 4.21 -5.78 12.84
N TRP A 619 3.61 -6.51 11.91
CA TRP A 619 4.24 -7.60 11.16
C TRP A 619 4.57 -7.15 9.73
N HIS A 620 5.72 -7.56 9.21
CA HIS A 620 6.09 -7.40 7.80
C HIS A 620 5.41 -8.47 6.93
N ARG A 621 5.56 -8.42 5.60
CA ARG A 621 5.14 -9.54 4.73
C ARG A 621 5.85 -10.85 5.16
N PRO A 622 5.18 -12.02 5.10
CA PRO A 622 5.80 -13.31 5.36
C PRO A 622 6.93 -13.59 4.35
N GLU A 623 8.01 -14.21 4.83
CA GLU A 623 9.09 -14.76 4.03
C GLU A 623 9.03 -16.30 4.11
N THR A 624 9.69 -17.02 3.20
CA THR A 624 9.50 -18.47 2.98
C THR A 624 9.63 -19.36 4.22
N MET A 625 10.37 -18.93 5.26
CA MET A 625 10.58 -19.71 6.49
C MET A 625 10.27 -18.97 7.80
N TRP A 626 9.89 -17.68 7.74
CA TRP A 626 9.61 -16.88 8.93
C TRP A 626 8.86 -15.60 8.56
N ARG A 627 8.33 -14.91 9.57
CA ARG A 627 7.76 -13.56 9.41
C ARG A 627 8.40 -12.60 10.38
N TRP A 628 8.86 -11.46 9.88
CA TRP A 628 9.48 -10.43 10.71
C TRP A 628 8.44 -9.59 11.42
N THR A 629 8.68 -9.33 12.70
CA THR A 629 8.04 -8.25 13.47
C THR A 629 8.77 -6.94 13.23
N ASN A 630 8.11 -5.80 13.48
CA ASN A 630 8.74 -4.47 13.40
C ASN A 630 9.29 -3.94 14.74
N GLY A 631 9.29 -4.78 15.78
CA GLY A 631 9.59 -4.42 17.18
C GLY A 631 8.36 -4.24 18.09
N ALA A 632 7.15 -4.10 17.53
CA ALA A 632 5.91 -3.98 18.30
C ALA A 632 4.72 -4.60 17.54
N ALA A 633 4.76 -5.92 17.40
CA ALA A 633 3.79 -6.69 16.61
C ALA A 633 2.50 -6.98 17.40
N SER A 634 1.34 -6.68 16.81
CA SER A 634 0.03 -6.93 17.42
C SER A 634 -0.41 -8.38 17.25
N LEU A 635 -1.14 -8.89 18.23
CA LEU A 635 -1.65 -10.26 18.27
C LEU A 635 -3.16 -10.22 18.51
N ALA A 636 -3.96 -10.13 17.44
CA ALA A 636 -5.42 -10.03 17.50
C ALA A 636 -6.09 -11.40 17.71
N LEU A 637 -5.71 -12.08 18.80
CA LEU A 637 -6.04 -13.48 19.09
C LEU A 637 -6.93 -13.57 20.35
N PRO A 638 -8.26 -13.43 20.22
CA PRO A 638 -9.17 -13.33 21.36
C PRO A 638 -9.25 -14.65 22.15
N GLY A 639 -9.26 -14.54 23.47
CA GLY A 639 -9.42 -15.69 24.38
C GLY A 639 -8.16 -16.48 24.71
N MET A 640 -7.04 -16.18 24.04
CA MET A 640 -5.72 -16.81 24.23
C MET A 640 -5.27 -16.82 25.70
N ARG A 641 -4.78 -17.97 26.18
CA ARG A 641 -4.24 -18.17 27.54
C ARG A 641 -2.76 -18.53 27.54
N GLU A 642 -2.30 -19.22 26.51
CA GLU A 642 -0.89 -19.51 26.24
C GLU A 642 -0.53 -19.05 24.82
N LEU A 643 0.58 -18.33 24.70
CA LEU A 643 1.26 -18.07 23.44
C LEU A 643 2.63 -18.74 23.47
N ILE A 644 3.01 -19.43 22.40
CA ILE A 644 4.38 -19.87 22.15
C ILE A 644 4.81 -19.30 20.79
N VAL A 645 5.95 -18.62 20.73
CA VAL A 645 6.57 -18.19 19.48
C VAL A 645 7.96 -18.81 19.36
N GLU A 646 8.31 -19.26 18.16
CA GLU A 646 9.64 -19.80 17.85
C GLU A 646 10.44 -18.71 17.12
N GLN A 647 11.48 -18.19 17.78
CA GLN A 647 12.36 -17.16 17.23
C GLN A 647 13.41 -17.80 16.31
N ALA A 648 13.37 -17.47 15.02
CA ALA A 648 14.40 -17.88 14.05
C ALA A 648 15.68 -17.05 14.22
N MET A 649 15.54 -15.72 14.30
CA MET A 649 16.64 -14.78 14.46
C MET A 649 16.15 -13.42 14.98
N SER A 650 17.09 -12.54 15.35
CA SER A 650 16.83 -11.15 15.76
C SER A 650 17.62 -10.20 14.86
N SER A 651 17.05 -9.02 14.59
CA SER A 651 17.80 -7.93 13.98
C SER A 651 18.89 -7.44 14.92
N THR A 652 19.97 -6.90 14.34
CA THR A 652 20.96 -6.16 15.12
C THR A 652 20.41 -4.77 15.43
N TYR A 653 20.73 -4.22 16.59
CA TYR A 653 20.38 -2.85 16.98
C TYR A 653 21.48 -2.24 17.86
N TRP A 654 21.43 -0.91 18.02
CA TRP A 654 22.37 -0.18 18.88
C TRP A 654 21.91 -0.12 20.33
N LEU A 655 22.88 -0.26 21.22
CA LEU A 655 22.84 0.15 22.62
C LEU A 655 23.56 1.51 22.72
N GLU A 656 22.90 2.48 23.34
CA GLU A 656 23.49 3.78 23.62
C GLU A 656 24.67 3.67 24.61
N PRO A 657 25.64 4.58 24.54
CA PRO A 657 26.72 4.64 25.53
C PRO A 657 26.14 4.79 26.93
N VAL A 658 26.55 3.93 27.86
CA VAL A 658 26.16 4.08 29.27
C VAL A 658 26.71 5.42 29.77
N ALA A 659 25.81 6.33 30.13
CA ALA A 659 26.20 7.62 30.69
C ALA A 659 27.12 7.39 31.89
N ALA A 660 28.37 7.86 31.77
CA ALA A 660 29.34 7.76 32.83
C ALA A 660 28.89 8.62 34.02
N TYR A 661 28.16 8.01 34.95
CA TYR A 661 27.89 8.61 36.25
C TYR A 661 29.24 8.97 36.87
N GLN A 662 29.47 10.27 37.05
CA GLN A 662 30.61 10.77 37.80
C GLN A 662 30.46 10.33 39.26
N VAL A 663 31.04 9.18 39.60
CA VAL A 663 31.31 8.82 40.98
C VAL A 663 32.50 9.65 41.43
N ALA A 664 32.22 10.88 41.86
CA ALA A 664 33.17 11.66 42.65
C ALA A 664 33.27 11.00 44.04
N ILE A 665 34.48 10.55 44.38
CA ILE A 665 34.94 10.24 45.75
C ILE A 665 36.06 11.23 46.07
#